data_AF-A0A8S1EQB8-F1
#
_entry.id   AF-A0A8S1EQB8-F1
#
_cell.length_a   1.000
_cell.length_b   1.000
_cell.length_c   1.000
_cell.angle_alpha   90.00
_cell.angle_beta   90.00
_cell.angle_gamma   90.00
#
_symmetry.space_group_name_H-M   'P 1'
#
loop_
_entity.id
_entity.type
_entity.pdbx_description
1 polymer ?
#
loop_
_entity_poly.entity_id
_entity_poly.type
_entity_poly.pdbx_seq_one_letter_code
_entity_poly.pdbx_strand_id
1 'polypeptide(L)'
;MIKFAEDQLKQYSEKHPNPENLTTAYGVPLHTKTASLTAGRRGPMLMQDVVYMDEMAHFDRERIPERVVHAKGAGAHGYFEVTHDITKYTRACVFSEIGKKTPMLARFSTVGGESGSPDTARDPRGFALKFYTEEGNWDLVGNNTPIFFIRDAIHFPNFIHTQKRNPRTHLKDPNAAFDFWANRPESIHQVMFLYSDRGTPDGYRHMNGYGSHTFKMINSEGQQVYCKFHFKPVQGVKNLTAAEAGRLAGEDPDYATRDLYEAIENGNYPVWTMYIQVMTFEQAEKWEFNPFDVTKVWPHSDYPLIEVGKMVLDKNPSNYFAEIEQAAFSPSRVIPGISFSPDKMLQGRIFSYPDTQFHRLGPNFLQLPINCPYRSRPHNTQRDGLMCVNSQLDAPNYFPNRYNAYKTAEKAYEPPFSVMGDVERFETGDDHNYEQPREFWEKVLNEDQRDRLCENIAAALKPCYDEVRQAMIKVLQNVHPNFANHVRHLTCDTVKDSASLAKDKRTNDNGRACAINFAMGHDDPADNQLKNYKGANPRANVITTSNGAPIYTKTAVLTAGRRGPMLMQDVVYMDEMAHFDRERIPERVVHAKGAGAHGYFEVTHDITKYTKANIFSKIGKQTPLFVRFSTVGGESGSADTARDPRGFAIKFYTEEGNWDLVGNNTPIFFIRDPIHFPNFIHTQKRNPQTHLKDVNAMFDFWLHRPEALHQVMFLFSDRGTPDGYRHMNGYGSHTFKLVNKDGHAVYCKFHFKPVQGVKNLKVEDANRLAAEDPDYSIRDLFNAIERGDYPVWKLFIQVMTFEQAEKWEFNPFDVTKVWPHSDYPLIEVGKMVLNRNPQNYFAEVEQSAFCPAHLVPGIEFSPDKMLQGRIFSYTDTHFHRLGPNYIQLPVNCPYRSRAHNTQRDGLMAYNNQGNAPNYFPNSFNGHVTRKDVKDSVFSLSGDVDRFETGEDHNYEQPRQFWEKVLDEGARERMCKNFADSLKNCHQFIIDGILEHFTKIHPDFGKRVRTIIREQTRAHL
;
A
#
# COMPACT_ATOMS: atom_id res chain seq x y z
N MET A 1 21.81 14.20 -4.31
CA MET A 1 20.43 13.76 -4.02
C MET A 1 19.37 14.59 -4.75
N ILE A 2 19.52 15.92 -4.95
CA ILE A 2 18.54 16.74 -5.70
C ILE A 2 18.85 16.76 -7.22
N LYS A 3 20.13 16.72 -7.59
CA LYS A 3 20.67 16.73 -8.98
C LYS A 3 20.05 15.81 -10.02
N PHE A 4 19.34 14.77 -9.60
CA PHE A 4 18.86 13.76 -10.52
C PHE A 4 17.40 13.99 -10.98
N ALA A 5 16.47 14.25 -10.06
CA ALA A 5 15.14 14.76 -10.44
C ALA A 5 15.26 16.10 -11.19
N GLU A 6 16.33 16.85 -10.90
CA GLU A 6 16.66 18.12 -11.56
C GLU A 6 16.76 18.02 -13.09
N ASP A 7 17.29 16.91 -13.59
CA ASP A 7 17.56 16.75 -15.00
C ASP A 7 16.36 16.21 -15.76
N GLN A 8 15.42 15.49 -15.14
CA GLN A 8 14.35 14.82 -15.90
C GLN A 8 13.36 15.81 -16.55
N LEU A 9 12.80 16.75 -15.78
CA LEU A 9 11.85 17.74 -16.30
C LEU A 9 12.53 18.72 -17.27
N LYS A 10 13.76 19.13 -16.92
CA LYS A 10 14.57 19.98 -17.77
C LYS A 10 14.93 19.28 -19.08
N GLN A 11 15.46 18.06 -19.04
CA GLN A 11 15.74 17.23 -20.22
C GLN A 11 14.46 16.95 -21.03
N TYR A 12 13.30 16.76 -20.39
CA TYR A 12 12.05 16.59 -21.09
C TYR A 12 11.70 17.85 -21.89
N SER A 13 11.79 19.04 -21.27
CA SER A 13 11.56 20.32 -21.95
C SER A 13 12.57 20.61 -23.06
N GLU A 14 13.84 20.23 -22.87
CA GLU A 14 14.89 20.35 -23.89
C GLU A 14 14.67 19.40 -25.06
N LYS A 15 14.15 18.19 -24.80
CA LYS A 15 13.78 17.20 -25.84
C LYS A 15 12.47 17.52 -26.57
N HIS A 16 11.58 18.29 -25.95
CA HIS A 16 10.25 18.64 -26.49
C HIS A 16 10.04 20.17 -26.45
N PRO A 17 10.77 20.95 -27.26
CA PRO A 17 10.76 22.42 -27.19
C PRO A 17 9.44 23.05 -27.64
N ASN A 18 8.59 22.29 -28.34
CA ASN A 18 7.28 22.74 -28.79
C ASN A 18 6.20 21.94 -28.06
N PRO A 19 5.39 22.55 -27.17
CA PRO A 19 4.32 21.85 -26.48
C PRO A 19 3.23 21.44 -27.48
N GLU A 20 2.75 20.21 -27.37
CA GLU A 20 1.59 19.74 -28.14
C GLU A 20 0.30 20.32 -27.55
N ASN A 21 -0.73 20.43 -28.40
CA ASN A 21 -2.06 20.83 -27.95
C ASN A 21 -2.65 19.75 -27.03
N LEU A 22 -3.19 20.16 -25.89
CA LEU A 22 -3.88 19.23 -25.00
C LEU A 22 -5.18 18.74 -25.66
N THR A 23 -5.45 17.44 -25.55
CA THR A 23 -6.64 16.80 -26.15
C THR A 23 -7.42 15.99 -25.11
N THR A 24 -8.67 15.68 -25.41
CA THR A 24 -9.47 14.64 -24.72
C THR A 24 -8.95 13.24 -25.04
N ALA A 25 -9.39 12.20 -24.31
CA ALA A 25 -8.96 10.81 -24.56
C ALA A 25 -9.28 10.29 -25.98
N TYR A 26 -10.22 10.93 -26.68
CA TYR A 26 -10.59 10.63 -28.08
C TYR A 26 -10.05 11.67 -29.09
N GLY A 27 -9.06 12.49 -28.68
CA GLY A 27 -8.24 13.31 -29.59
C GLY A 27 -8.79 14.69 -29.93
N VAL A 28 -9.86 15.17 -29.29
CA VAL A 28 -10.39 16.52 -29.53
C VAL A 28 -9.54 17.58 -28.79
N PRO A 29 -9.02 18.63 -29.48
CA PRO A 29 -8.27 19.71 -28.85
C PRO A 29 -9.08 20.47 -27.80
N LEU A 30 -8.45 20.82 -26.69
CA LEU A 30 -9.04 21.60 -25.61
C LEU A 30 -8.67 23.08 -25.74
N HIS A 31 -9.65 23.97 -25.64
CA HIS A 31 -9.42 25.42 -25.60
C HIS A 31 -8.80 25.86 -24.26
N THR A 32 -9.27 25.30 -23.14
CA THR A 32 -8.72 25.49 -21.80
C THR A 32 -8.99 24.26 -20.92
N LYS A 33 -8.11 24.03 -19.95
CA LYS A 33 -8.27 23.03 -18.86
C LYS A 33 -8.08 23.67 -17.47
N THR A 34 -8.24 24.99 -17.37
CA THR A 34 -7.95 25.71 -16.11
C THR A 34 -9.16 25.87 -15.18
N ALA A 35 -10.36 25.54 -15.66
CA ALA A 35 -11.59 25.59 -14.85
C ALA A 35 -12.66 24.59 -15.33
N SER A 36 -13.44 24.08 -14.38
CA SER A 36 -14.68 23.35 -14.66
C SER A 36 -15.77 24.26 -15.23
N LEU A 37 -16.65 23.67 -16.04
CA LEU A 37 -17.81 24.31 -16.64
C LEU A 37 -18.90 24.52 -15.58
N THR A 38 -19.29 25.78 -15.38
CA THR A 38 -20.24 26.21 -14.34
C THR A 38 -21.28 27.17 -14.92
N ALA A 39 -22.45 27.23 -14.29
CA ALA A 39 -23.47 28.24 -14.63
C ALA A 39 -23.23 29.53 -13.81
N GLY A 40 -22.56 30.50 -14.41
CA GLY A 40 -22.07 31.71 -13.75
C GLY A 40 -20.84 31.46 -12.85
N ARG A 41 -20.14 32.53 -12.48
CA ARG A 41 -18.85 32.48 -11.77
C ARG A 41 -18.90 31.87 -10.36
N ARG A 42 -20.04 31.98 -9.67
CA ARG A 42 -20.28 31.44 -8.31
C ARG A 42 -21.32 30.31 -8.30
N GLY A 43 -21.70 29.79 -9.47
CA GLY A 43 -22.71 28.75 -9.60
C GLY A 43 -22.15 27.33 -9.60
N PRO A 44 -23.04 26.31 -9.56
CA PRO A 44 -22.65 24.91 -9.54
C PRO A 44 -22.06 24.45 -10.87
N MET A 45 -21.36 23.32 -10.83
CA MET A 45 -20.91 22.60 -12.02
C MET A 45 -22.08 22.00 -12.79
N LEU A 46 -21.87 21.80 -14.09
CA LEU A 46 -22.87 21.20 -14.96
C LEU A 46 -22.53 19.75 -15.30
N MET A 47 -23.58 18.92 -15.41
CA MET A 47 -23.47 17.53 -15.87
C MET A 47 -22.85 17.44 -17.27
N GLN A 48 -22.97 18.46 -18.12
CA GLN A 48 -22.36 18.47 -19.45
C GLN A 48 -20.85 18.78 -19.48
N ASP A 49 -20.16 18.90 -18.34
CA ASP A 49 -18.69 19.02 -18.30
C ASP A 49 -17.99 17.67 -18.54
N VAL A 50 -18.08 17.18 -19.77
CA VAL A 50 -17.52 15.88 -20.17
C VAL A 50 -16.00 15.81 -20.03
N VAL A 51 -15.30 16.95 -20.08
CA VAL A 51 -13.83 17.00 -19.90
C VAL A 51 -13.47 16.65 -18.47
N TYR A 52 -14.16 17.24 -17.49
CA TYR A 52 -13.96 16.89 -16.07
C TYR A 52 -14.31 15.41 -15.81
N MET A 53 -15.42 14.93 -16.36
CA MET A 53 -15.86 13.56 -16.10
C MET A 53 -14.94 12.50 -16.68
N ASP A 54 -14.45 12.70 -17.91
CA ASP A 54 -13.49 11.80 -18.55
C ASP A 54 -12.19 11.72 -17.76
N GLU A 55 -11.63 12.88 -17.39
CA GLU A 55 -10.39 12.95 -16.61
C GLU A 55 -10.55 12.31 -15.22
N MET A 56 -11.63 12.66 -14.50
CA MET A 56 -11.85 12.13 -13.16
C MET A 56 -12.13 10.62 -13.17
N ALA A 57 -12.90 10.13 -14.16
CA ALA A 57 -13.16 8.70 -14.32
C ALA A 57 -11.89 7.90 -14.60
N HIS A 58 -10.93 8.47 -15.34
CA HIS A 58 -9.63 7.84 -15.54
C HIS A 58 -8.83 7.79 -14.23
N PHE A 59 -8.70 8.94 -13.56
CA PHE A 59 -8.00 9.06 -12.28
C PHE A 59 -8.52 8.08 -11.22
N ASP A 60 -9.85 7.97 -11.10
CA ASP A 60 -10.52 7.09 -10.14
C ASP A 60 -10.24 5.58 -10.38
N ARG A 61 -9.71 5.23 -11.56
CA ARG A 61 -9.39 3.86 -12.02
C ARG A 61 -7.89 3.59 -12.19
N GLU A 62 -7.00 4.53 -11.85
CA GLU A 62 -5.54 4.37 -12.03
C GLU A 62 -4.92 3.27 -11.15
N ARG A 63 -5.60 2.84 -10.07
CA ARG A 63 -5.10 1.80 -9.16
C ARG A 63 -5.55 0.41 -9.59
N ILE A 64 -4.58 -0.48 -9.77
CA ILE A 64 -4.81 -1.93 -9.88
C ILE A 64 -4.69 -2.58 -8.49
N PRO A 65 -5.21 -3.81 -8.29
CA PRO A 65 -4.93 -4.55 -7.06
C PRO A 65 -3.42 -4.70 -6.84
N GLU A 66 -2.96 -4.37 -5.64
CA GLU A 66 -1.55 -4.56 -5.30
C GLU A 66 -1.19 -6.06 -5.23
N ARG A 67 0.11 -6.37 -5.19
CA ARG A 67 0.55 -7.75 -4.99
C ARG A 67 0.36 -8.15 -3.52
N VAL A 68 -0.13 -9.36 -3.26
CA VAL A 68 -0.29 -9.89 -1.89
C VAL A 68 1.06 -9.93 -1.16
N VAL A 69 2.11 -10.31 -1.88
CA VAL A 69 3.53 -10.25 -1.48
C VAL A 69 4.32 -9.46 -2.51
N HIS A 70 5.44 -8.87 -2.12
CA HIS A 70 6.30 -8.11 -3.03
C HIS A 70 5.70 -6.81 -3.59
N ALA A 71 4.80 -6.16 -2.86
CA ALA A 71 4.19 -4.89 -3.28
C ALA A 71 5.25 -3.79 -3.42
N LYS A 72 6.05 -3.54 -2.38
CA LYS A 72 7.16 -2.58 -2.41
C LYS A 72 8.38 -3.15 -3.14
N GLY A 73 8.77 -2.53 -4.26
CA GLY A 73 9.96 -2.94 -5.02
C GLY A 73 10.38 -1.97 -6.11
N ALA A 74 11.54 -2.26 -6.73
CA ALA A 74 12.15 -1.51 -7.81
C ALA A 74 12.67 -2.48 -8.88
N GLY A 75 12.94 -2.00 -10.09
CA GLY A 75 13.52 -2.84 -11.13
C GLY A 75 14.25 -2.05 -12.20
N ALA A 76 15.00 -2.77 -13.02
CA ALA A 76 15.82 -2.21 -14.08
C ALA A 76 16.00 -3.22 -15.22
N HIS A 77 16.27 -2.68 -16.41
CA HIS A 77 16.61 -3.46 -17.59
C HIS A 77 18.11 -3.72 -17.65
N GLY A 78 18.47 -4.76 -18.40
CA GLY A 78 19.84 -5.16 -18.57
C GLY A 78 20.01 -6.30 -19.56
N TYR A 79 21.12 -7.01 -19.42
CA TYR A 79 21.39 -8.22 -20.18
C TYR A 79 22.12 -9.27 -19.34
N PHE A 80 21.94 -10.52 -19.74
CA PHE A 80 22.76 -11.63 -19.30
C PHE A 80 23.75 -12.02 -20.38
N GLU A 81 25.03 -12.11 -20.02
CA GLU A 81 26.13 -12.49 -20.90
C GLU A 81 26.71 -13.83 -20.45
N VAL A 82 26.69 -14.83 -21.34
CA VAL A 82 27.30 -16.14 -21.08
C VAL A 82 28.82 -16.01 -21.11
N THR A 83 29.52 -16.47 -20.08
CA THR A 83 30.99 -16.46 -20.01
C THR A 83 31.59 -17.86 -20.02
N HIS A 84 30.80 -18.88 -19.72
CA HIS A 84 31.23 -20.27 -19.62
C HIS A 84 30.26 -21.21 -20.32
N ASP A 85 30.79 -22.25 -20.96
CA ASP A 85 29.98 -23.27 -21.62
C ASP A 85 29.40 -24.26 -20.59
N ILE A 86 28.07 -24.34 -20.56
CA ILE A 86 27.30 -25.30 -19.74
C ILE A 86 26.38 -26.18 -20.59
N THR A 87 26.57 -26.23 -21.91
CA THR A 87 25.71 -26.97 -22.85
C THR A 87 25.65 -28.47 -22.55
N LYS A 88 26.66 -29.02 -21.87
CA LYS A 88 26.64 -30.40 -21.34
C LYS A 88 25.47 -30.67 -20.38
N TYR A 89 24.92 -29.64 -19.72
CA TYR A 89 23.80 -29.78 -18.78
C TYR A 89 22.46 -29.34 -19.39
N THR A 90 22.44 -28.37 -20.29
CA THR A 90 21.20 -27.76 -20.81
C THR A 90 21.30 -27.36 -22.27
N ARG A 91 20.18 -27.50 -22.99
CA ARG A 91 20.00 -26.96 -24.35
C ARG A 91 19.35 -25.58 -24.38
N ALA A 92 19.11 -24.95 -23.23
CA ALA A 92 18.38 -23.69 -23.17
C ALA A 92 19.08 -22.57 -23.94
N CYS A 93 18.34 -21.91 -24.83
CA CYS A 93 18.90 -20.99 -25.80
C CYS A 93 19.59 -19.77 -25.16
N VAL A 94 19.27 -19.42 -23.91
CA VAL A 94 19.94 -18.37 -23.15
C VAL A 94 21.43 -18.68 -22.86
N PHE A 95 21.81 -19.97 -22.86
CA PHE A 95 23.17 -20.47 -22.58
C PHE A 95 23.89 -21.05 -23.80
N SER A 96 23.38 -20.82 -25.01
CA SER A 96 23.77 -21.57 -26.21
C SER A 96 25.20 -21.33 -26.70
N GLU A 97 25.78 -20.17 -26.41
CA GLU A 97 27.12 -19.80 -26.86
C GLU A 97 27.77 -18.81 -25.88
N ILE A 98 29.08 -18.92 -25.68
CA ILE A 98 29.86 -17.94 -24.90
C ILE A 98 29.84 -16.60 -25.63
N GLY A 99 29.62 -15.52 -24.88
CA GLY A 99 29.50 -14.15 -25.39
C GLY A 99 28.07 -13.75 -25.77
N LYS A 100 27.10 -14.68 -25.80
CA LYS A 100 25.70 -14.35 -26.07
C LYS A 100 25.16 -13.39 -25.03
N LYS A 101 24.58 -12.29 -25.50
CA LYS A 101 23.85 -11.32 -24.68
C LYS A 101 22.35 -11.47 -24.86
N THR A 102 21.66 -11.83 -23.78
CA THR A 102 20.20 -11.96 -23.74
C THR A 102 19.61 -10.78 -22.96
N PRO A 103 18.77 -9.93 -23.58
CA PRO A 103 18.09 -8.84 -22.88
C PRO A 103 17.22 -9.37 -21.74
N MET A 104 17.12 -8.61 -20.65
CA MET A 104 16.35 -9.01 -19.49
C MET A 104 15.81 -7.84 -18.67
N LEU A 105 14.81 -8.14 -17.84
CA LEU A 105 14.29 -7.28 -16.79
C LEU A 105 14.55 -7.95 -15.43
N ALA A 106 15.06 -7.18 -14.45
CA ALA A 106 15.15 -7.58 -13.07
C ALA A 106 14.22 -6.74 -12.19
N ARG A 107 13.57 -7.38 -11.21
CA ARG A 107 12.79 -6.72 -10.16
C ARG A 107 13.22 -7.22 -8.78
N PHE A 108 13.51 -6.28 -7.90
CA PHE A 108 13.80 -6.49 -6.49
C PHE A 108 12.66 -5.95 -5.63
N SER A 109 12.41 -6.57 -4.48
CA SER A 109 11.29 -6.17 -3.63
C SER A 109 11.47 -6.66 -2.20
N THR A 110 10.80 -6.02 -1.25
CA THR A 110 10.51 -6.67 0.04
C THR A 110 9.52 -7.83 -0.18
N VAL A 111 9.29 -8.73 0.78
CA VAL A 111 8.30 -9.83 0.67
C VAL A 111 7.01 -9.45 1.39
N GLY A 112 7.11 -9.10 2.67
CA GLY A 112 5.97 -8.86 3.56
C GLY A 112 5.41 -7.44 3.49
N GLY A 113 6.23 -6.46 3.05
CA GLY A 113 5.84 -5.04 2.98
C GLY A 113 4.70 -4.75 1.99
N GLU A 114 3.75 -3.92 2.42
CA GLU A 114 2.72 -3.32 1.57
C GLU A 114 3.29 -2.14 0.75
N SER A 115 2.57 -1.66 -0.27
CA SER A 115 2.99 -0.46 -1.00
C SER A 115 3.21 0.71 -0.04
N GLY A 116 4.33 1.44 -0.17
CA GLY A 116 4.68 2.56 0.72
C GLY A 116 5.46 2.20 1.98
N SER A 117 5.65 0.91 2.31
CA SER A 117 6.53 0.51 3.41
C SER A 117 8.00 0.85 3.12
N PRO A 118 8.86 1.01 4.15
CA PRO A 118 10.29 1.26 3.95
C PRO A 118 11.00 0.05 3.30
N ASP A 119 11.85 0.28 2.30
CA ASP A 119 12.65 -0.79 1.66
C ASP A 119 13.90 -1.20 2.46
N THR A 120 14.12 -0.59 3.62
CA THR A 120 15.15 -0.97 4.61
C THR A 120 14.62 -1.89 5.71
N ALA A 121 13.31 -2.17 5.77
CA ALA A 121 12.72 -3.07 6.76
C ALA A 121 13.40 -4.45 6.77
N ARG A 122 13.57 -5.05 7.95
CA ARG A 122 14.10 -6.41 8.09
C ARG A 122 13.11 -7.42 7.48
N ASP A 123 13.41 -7.89 6.29
CA ASP A 123 12.52 -8.73 5.46
C ASP A 123 13.39 -9.45 4.40
N PRO A 124 13.05 -10.65 3.88
CA PRO A 124 13.75 -11.14 2.71
C PRO A 124 13.53 -10.19 1.53
N ARG A 125 14.43 -10.24 0.55
CA ARG A 125 14.31 -9.49 -0.70
C ARG A 125 13.98 -10.44 -1.84
N GLY A 126 12.86 -10.23 -2.51
CA GLY A 126 12.54 -10.91 -3.76
C GLY A 126 13.55 -10.56 -4.84
N PHE A 127 13.96 -11.56 -5.62
CA PHE A 127 14.93 -11.47 -6.71
C PHE A 127 14.31 -12.15 -7.94
N ALA A 128 13.64 -11.37 -8.78
CA ALA A 128 12.88 -11.86 -9.93
C ALA A 128 13.50 -11.38 -11.25
N LEU A 129 13.74 -12.31 -12.16
CA LEU A 129 14.40 -12.08 -13.45
C LEU A 129 13.50 -12.57 -14.58
N LYS A 130 13.48 -11.84 -15.69
CA LYS A 130 12.80 -12.21 -16.94
C LYS A 130 13.78 -12.06 -18.10
N PHE A 131 14.07 -13.14 -18.80
CA PHE A 131 14.95 -13.19 -19.96
C PHE A 131 14.12 -13.24 -21.23
N TYR A 132 14.38 -12.32 -22.17
CA TYR A 132 13.71 -12.28 -23.45
C TYR A 132 14.51 -13.09 -24.47
N THR A 133 14.04 -14.27 -24.83
CA THR A 133 14.78 -15.23 -25.66
C THR A 133 14.09 -15.50 -26.99
N GLU A 134 14.81 -16.14 -27.90
CA GLU A 134 14.29 -16.53 -29.22
C GLU A 134 13.27 -17.68 -29.13
N GLU A 135 13.15 -18.34 -27.97
CA GLU A 135 12.23 -19.46 -27.71
C GLU A 135 11.13 -19.10 -26.69
N GLY A 136 10.94 -17.81 -26.41
CA GLY A 136 9.96 -17.30 -25.46
C GLY A 136 10.62 -16.57 -24.28
N ASN A 137 9.82 -16.16 -23.31
CA ASN A 137 10.35 -15.56 -22.08
C ASN A 137 10.63 -16.66 -21.05
N TRP A 138 11.82 -16.63 -20.46
CA TRP A 138 12.14 -17.43 -19.27
C TRP A 138 12.09 -16.52 -18.04
N ASP A 139 11.33 -16.92 -17.02
CA ASP A 139 11.31 -16.22 -15.74
C ASP A 139 11.98 -17.07 -14.65
N LEU A 140 12.87 -16.45 -13.88
CA LEU A 140 13.46 -17.03 -12.69
C LEU A 140 13.08 -16.18 -11.48
N VAL A 141 12.38 -16.77 -10.52
CA VAL A 141 11.91 -16.07 -9.32
C VAL A 141 12.48 -16.73 -8.08
N GLY A 142 13.10 -15.94 -7.22
CA GLY A 142 13.52 -16.38 -5.90
C GLY A 142 13.81 -15.19 -4.99
N ASN A 143 14.81 -15.32 -4.12
CA ASN A 143 15.09 -14.37 -3.04
C ASN A 143 16.59 -14.07 -2.94
N ASN A 144 16.94 -13.08 -2.11
CA ASN A 144 18.31 -12.79 -1.73
C ASN A 144 18.93 -13.81 -0.75
N THR A 145 18.13 -14.75 -0.24
CA THR A 145 18.57 -15.87 0.60
C THR A 145 18.46 -17.19 -0.17
N PRO A 146 19.37 -18.15 0.07
CA PRO A 146 19.38 -19.44 -0.64
C PRO A 146 18.32 -20.43 -0.13
N ILE A 147 17.62 -20.06 0.94
CA ILE A 147 16.62 -20.87 1.65
C ILE A 147 15.35 -20.06 1.89
N PHE A 148 14.26 -20.76 2.19
CA PHE A 148 12.96 -20.18 2.53
C PHE A 148 12.42 -20.73 3.86
N PHE A 149 11.35 -20.12 4.39
CA PHE A 149 10.79 -20.46 5.71
C PHE A 149 10.07 -21.80 5.75
N ILE A 150 9.49 -22.23 4.63
CA ILE A 150 8.63 -23.40 4.54
C ILE A 150 9.01 -24.23 3.32
N ARG A 151 8.81 -25.54 3.43
CA ARG A 151 9.14 -26.53 2.38
C ARG A 151 7.95 -27.11 1.64
N ASP A 152 6.73 -26.79 2.09
CA ASP A 152 5.48 -27.33 1.54
C ASP A 152 4.50 -26.19 1.25
N ALA A 153 3.95 -26.16 0.03
CA ALA A 153 3.20 -25.02 -0.49
C ALA A 153 1.88 -24.76 0.25
N ILE A 154 1.29 -25.79 0.89
CA ILE A 154 0.06 -25.66 1.67
C ILE A 154 0.21 -24.68 2.86
N HIS A 155 1.44 -24.46 3.32
CA HIS A 155 1.70 -23.54 4.43
C HIS A 155 1.85 -22.09 4.00
N PHE A 156 2.00 -21.81 2.71
CA PHE A 156 2.36 -20.46 2.24
C PHE A 156 1.34 -19.38 2.60
N PRO A 157 0.02 -19.59 2.41
CA PRO A 157 -0.98 -18.59 2.81
C PRO A 157 -0.91 -18.27 4.31
N ASN A 158 -0.89 -19.30 5.16
CA ASN A 158 -0.80 -19.16 6.62
C ASN A 158 0.50 -18.48 7.06
N PHE A 159 1.64 -18.86 6.46
CA PHE A 159 2.92 -18.19 6.72
C PHE A 159 2.83 -16.70 6.38
N ILE A 160 2.36 -16.33 5.18
CA ILE A 160 2.27 -14.92 4.81
C ILE A 160 1.29 -14.16 5.71
N HIS A 161 0.15 -14.74 6.08
CA HIS A 161 -0.79 -14.10 7.01
C HIS A 161 -0.14 -13.72 8.34
N THR A 162 0.77 -14.55 8.86
CA THR A 162 1.50 -14.23 10.11
C THR A 162 2.47 -13.05 9.97
N GLN A 163 2.85 -12.69 8.74
CA GLN A 163 3.73 -11.54 8.42
C GLN A 163 2.92 -10.28 8.01
N LYS A 164 1.60 -10.43 7.84
CA LYS A 164 0.67 -9.36 7.50
C LYS A 164 0.02 -8.81 8.77
N ARG A 165 -0.79 -7.76 8.58
CA ARG A 165 -1.46 -7.04 9.65
C ARG A 165 -2.57 -7.90 10.26
N ASN A 166 -2.69 -7.88 11.58
CA ASN A 166 -3.72 -8.58 12.33
C ASN A 166 -5.13 -8.17 11.82
N PRO A 167 -6.06 -9.10 11.59
CA PRO A 167 -7.34 -8.79 10.95
C PRO A 167 -8.26 -7.90 11.79
N ARG A 168 -8.05 -7.79 13.11
CA ARG A 168 -8.86 -6.91 13.98
C ARG A 168 -8.16 -5.59 14.26
N THR A 169 -6.90 -5.61 14.69
CA THR A 169 -6.16 -4.39 15.09
C THR A 169 -5.52 -3.67 13.91
N HIS A 170 -5.30 -4.38 12.80
CA HIS A 170 -4.55 -3.93 11.63
C HIS A 170 -3.09 -3.55 11.89
N LEU A 171 -2.52 -4.02 13.00
CA LEU A 171 -1.11 -3.83 13.37
C LEU A 171 -0.28 -5.06 12.98
N LYS A 172 1.04 -4.91 12.82
CA LYS A 172 1.94 -6.07 12.76
C LYS A 172 1.92 -6.81 14.10
N ASP A 173 1.91 -8.14 14.05
CA ASP A 173 1.73 -9.00 15.22
C ASP A 173 2.89 -10.00 15.35
N PRO A 174 3.91 -9.68 16.17
CA PRO A 174 5.04 -10.58 16.36
C PRO A 174 4.63 -11.91 17.04
N ASN A 175 3.54 -11.94 17.79
CA ASN A 175 3.04 -13.19 18.36
C ASN A 175 2.64 -14.17 17.26
N ALA A 176 1.92 -13.71 16.24
CA ALA A 176 1.53 -14.55 15.11
C ALA A 176 2.75 -15.13 14.37
N ALA A 177 3.75 -14.30 14.11
CA ALA A 177 4.97 -14.71 13.40
C ALA A 177 5.78 -15.75 14.20
N PHE A 178 6.08 -15.47 15.47
CA PHE A 178 6.89 -16.36 16.29
C PHE A 178 6.14 -17.62 16.74
N ASP A 179 4.81 -17.56 16.93
CA ASP A 179 4.01 -18.76 17.20
C ASP A 179 4.04 -19.70 15.99
N PHE A 180 3.88 -19.18 14.77
CA PHE A 180 4.00 -20.01 13.56
C PHE A 180 5.38 -20.64 13.44
N TRP A 181 6.47 -19.86 13.58
CA TRP A 181 7.83 -20.38 13.47
C TRP A 181 8.17 -21.39 14.58
N ALA A 182 7.66 -21.20 15.79
CA ALA A 182 7.87 -22.14 16.88
C ALA A 182 7.15 -23.48 16.65
N ASN A 183 5.99 -23.45 15.98
CA ASN A 183 5.24 -24.65 15.60
C ASN A 183 5.75 -25.30 14.31
N ARG A 184 6.57 -24.60 13.50
CA ARG A 184 7.15 -25.06 12.23
C ARG A 184 8.68 -24.95 12.26
N PRO A 185 9.38 -25.85 12.95
CA PRO A 185 10.83 -25.74 13.18
C PRO A 185 11.66 -25.73 11.89
N GLU A 186 11.12 -26.16 10.74
CA GLU A 186 11.80 -26.00 9.45
C GLU A 186 12.12 -24.53 9.09
N SER A 187 11.38 -23.57 9.67
CA SER A 187 11.58 -22.14 9.45
C SER A 187 12.86 -21.61 10.08
N ILE A 188 13.44 -22.29 11.08
CA ILE A 188 14.47 -21.71 11.95
C ILE A 188 15.73 -21.29 11.18
N HIS A 189 16.08 -22.02 10.13
CA HIS A 189 17.24 -21.69 9.31
C HIS A 189 17.08 -20.32 8.65
N GLN A 190 15.92 -20.06 8.05
CA GLN A 190 15.63 -18.78 7.41
C GLN A 190 15.37 -17.67 8.44
N VAL A 191 14.79 -17.98 9.60
CA VAL A 191 14.66 -17.01 10.71
C VAL A 191 16.05 -16.52 11.14
N MET A 192 17.03 -17.42 11.30
CA MET A 192 18.41 -17.02 11.64
C MET A 192 19.04 -16.14 10.55
N PHE A 193 18.79 -16.44 9.27
CA PHE A 193 19.24 -15.56 8.17
C PHE A 193 18.60 -14.17 8.25
N LEU A 194 17.27 -14.12 8.45
CA LEU A 194 16.50 -12.88 8.52
C LEU A 194 16.95 -11.99 9.70
N TYR A 195 17.31 -12.57 10.85
CA TYR A 195 17.73 -11.81 12.02
C TYR A 195 19.26 -11.62 12.14
N SER A 196 20.03 -12.20 11.21
CA SER A 196 21.44 -11.85 11.02
C SER A 196 21.59 -10.51 10.28
N ASP A 197 22.82 -10.05 10.08
CA ASP A 197 23.12 -8.87 9.26
C ASP A 197 22.51 -8.99 7.85
N ARG A 198 22.32 -10.21 7.32
CA ARG A 198 21.78 -10.46 5.96
C ARG A 198 20.31 -10.10 5.77
N GLY A 199 19.56 -9.82 6.85
CA GLY A 199 18.15 -9.45 6.78
C GLY A 199 17.89 -7.97 6.45
N THR A 200 18.94 -7.14 6.45
CA THR A 200 18.87 -5.70 6.17
C THR A 200 19.92 -5.31 5.12
N PRO A 201 19.79 -5.75 3.85
CA PRO A 201 20.76 -5.41 2.81
C PRO A 201 20.90 -3.90 2.60
N ASP A 202 22.12 -3.46 2.32
CA ASP A 202 22.44 -2.06 2.00
C ASP A 202 22.22 -1.80 0.51
N GLY A 203 20.94 -1.56 0.16
CA GLY A 203 20.51 -1.43 -1.24
C GLY A 203 20.41 -2.76 -1.98
N TYR A 204 19.73 -2.75 -3.14
CA TYR A 204 19.50 -3.98 -3.91
C TYR A 204 20.75 -4.51 -4.63
N ARG A 205 21.73 -3.64 -4.93
CA ARG A 205 22.92 -4.01 -5.70
C ARG A 205 24.01 -4.73 -4.89
N HIS A 206 23.86 -4.78 -3.57
CA HIS A 206 24.82 -5.37 -2.63
C HIS A 206 24.29 -6.64 -1.96
N MET A 207 23.34 -7.34 -2.57
CA MET A 207 22.84 -8.62 -2.08
C MET A 207 23.07 -9.74 -3.09
N ASN A 208 23.19 -10.96 -2.57
CA ASN A 208 23.10 -12.15 -3.41
C ASN A 208 21.68 -12.28 -3.98
N GLY A 209 21.54 -13.05 -5.04
CA GLY A 209 20.27 -13.55 -5.55
C GLY A 209 20.30 -15.07 -5.68
N TYR A 210 19.16 -15.72 -5.51
CA TYR A 210 19.03 -17.17 -5.64
C TYR A 210 17.71 -17.50 -6.31
N GLY A 211 17.72 -18.49 -7.20
CA GLY A 211 16.48 -19.10 -7.71
C GLY A 211 15.65 -19.78 -6.63
N SER A 212 16.26 -20.04 -5.45
CA SER A 212 15.72 -20.73 -4.26
C SER A 212 15.38 -22.21 -4.52
N HIS A 213 14.54 -22.46 -5.52
CA HIS A 213 14.04 -23.77 -5.91
C HIS A 213 15.07 -24.60 -6.67
N THR A 214 14.88 -25.91 -6.60
CA THR A 214 15.59 -26.85 -7.49
C THR A 214 14.84 -26.95 -8.82
N PHE A 215 15.54 -26.79 -9.93
CA PHE A 215 15.03 -27.00 -11.29
C PHE A 215 15.65 -28.24 -11.93
N LYS A 216 15.17 -28.63 -13.10
CA LYS A 216 15.81 -29.62 -13.97
C LYS A 216 16.43 -28.91 -15.17
N MET A 217 17.60 -29.37 -15.59
CA MET A 217 18.21 -29.02 -16.87
C MET A 217 18.28 -30.25 -17.78
N ILE A 218 18.08 -30.03 -19.08
CA ILE A 218 18.05 -31.08 -20.11
C ILE A 218 18.95 -30.66 -21.26
N ASN A 219 19.98 -31.47 -21.56
CA ASN A 219 20.91 -31.18 -22.66
C ASN A 219 20.36 -31.64 -24.03
N SER A 220 21.15 -31.48 -25.09
CA SER A 220 20.79 -31.85 -26.47
C SER A 220 20.62 -33.37 -26.67
N GLU A 221 21.29 -34.18 -25.85
CA GLU A 221 21.18 -35.66 -25.84
C GLU A 221 19.97 -36.16 -25.03
N GLY A 222 19.26 -35.26 -24.34
CA GLY A 222 18.14 -35.62 -23.47
C GLY A 222 18.56 -36.08 -22.07
N GLN A 223 19.84 -35.94 -21.69
CA GLN A 223 20.29 -36.23 -20.32
C GLN A 223 19.75 -35.16 -19.36
N GLN A 224 19.36 -35.60 -18.16
CA GLN A 224 18.70 -34.75 -17.16
C GLN A 224 19.52 -34.64 -15.89
N VAL A 225 19.63 -33.42 -15.36
CA VAL A 225 20.24 -33.13 -14.06
C VAL A 225 19.35 -32.16 -13.27
N TYR A 226 19.47 -32.18 -11.95
CA TYR A 226 18.89 -31.14 -11.10
C TYR A 226 19.87 -29.98 -10.95
N CYS A 227 19.35 -28.76 -10.84
CA CYS A 227 20.17 -27.57 -10.64
C CYS A 227 19.56 -26.55 -9.68
N LYS A 228 20.43 -25.73 -9.10
CA LYS A 228 20.09 -24.50 -8.37
C LYS A 228 20.84 -23.32 -8.96
N PHE A 229 20.20 -22.16 -9.02
CA PHE A 229 20.73 -20.92 -9.59
C PHE A 229 21.17 -19.94 -8.49
N HIS A 230 22.36 -19.37 -8.63
CA HIS A 230 22.97 -18.44 -7.67
C HIS A 230 23.51 -17.22 -8.40
N PHE A 231 23.28 -16.03 -7.84
CA PHE A 231 23.76 -14.75 -8.35
C PHE A 231 24.58 -14.08 -7.24
N LYS A 232 25.86 -13.82 -7.50
CA LYS A 232 26.78 -13.20 -6.53
C LYS A 232 27.14 -11.80 -7.00
N PRO A 233 26.92 -10.75 -6.20
CA PRO A 233 27.19 -9.38 -6.62
C PRO A 233 28.70 -9.18 -6.76
N VAL A 234 29.13 -8.66 -7.91
CA VAL A 234 30.55 -8.36 -8.17
C VAL A 234 31.03 -7.25 -7.24
N GLN A 235 30.14 -6.32 -6.88
CA GLN A 235 30.43 -5.21 -5.96
C GLN A 235 30.47 -5.64 -4.48
N GLY A 236 30.29 -6.93 -4.18
CA GLY A 236 30.29 -7.48 -2.83
C GLY A 236 28.98 -7.30 -2.06
N VAL A 237 28.84 -8.07 -0.98
CA VAL A 237 27.67 -8.03 -0.10
C VAL A 237 27.84 -6.97 0.98
N LYS A 238 26.84 -6.12 1.18
CA LYS A 238 26.79 -5.10 2.24
C LYS A 238 25.43 -5.11 2.93
N ASN A 239 25.43 -4.82 4.22
CA ASN A 239 24.23 -4.78 5.04
C ASN A 239 24.25 -3.58 5.99
N LEU A 240 23.05 -3.12 6.33
CA LEU A 240 22.81 -2.09 7.33
C LEU A 240 22.70 -2.73 8.72
N THR A 241 23.18 -2.02 9.74
CA THR A 241 22.82 -2.31 11.13
C THR A 241 21.34 -2.00 11.37
N ALA A 242 20.77 -2.53 12.46
CA ALA A 242 19.37 -2.25 12.83
C ALA A 242 19.12 -0.75 13.04
N ALA A 243 20.08 -0.02 13.63
CA ALA A 243 19.99 1.42 13.85
C ALA A 243 19.99 2.21 12.53
N GLU A 244 20.86 1.87 11.59
CA GLU A 244 20.91 2.51 10.27
C GLU A 244 19.65 2.24 9.46
N ALA A 245 19.18 0.99 9.43
CA ALA A 245 17.96 0.60 8.74
C ALA A 245 16.73 1.33 9.30
N GLY A 246 16.62 1.46 10.64
CA GLY A 246 15.56 2.19 11.32
C GLY A 246 15.60 3.70 11.03
N ARG A 247 16.79 4.33 11.07
CA ARG A 247 16.93 5.75 10.70
C ARG A 247 16.48 6.00 9.25
N LEU A 248 16.96 5.19 8.30
CA LEU A 248 16.58 5.31 6.89
C LEU A 248 15.09 5.03 6.67
N ALA A 249 14.48 4.11 7.42
CA ALA A 249 13.04 3.86 7.30
C ALA A 249 12.18 5.09 7.58
N GLY A 250 12.62 5.97 8.50
CA GLY A 250 11.95 7.24 8.81
C GLY A 250 12.35 8.39 7.89
N GLU A 251 13.61 8.47 7.48
CA GLU A 251 14.17 9.60 6.70
C GLU A 251 14.08 9.43 5.18
N ASP A 252 14.32 8.22 4.66
CA ASP A 252 14.26 7.86 3.24
C ASP A 252 13.72 6.42 3.06
N PRO A 253 12.39 6.20 3.18
CA PRO A 253 11.77 4.88 3.07
C PRO A 253 11.91 4.24 1.66
N ASP A 254 12.46 4.97 0.69
CA ASP A 254 12.71 4.51 -0.68
C ASP A 254 14.24 4.38 -0.98
N TYR A 255 15.07 4.27 0.05
CA TYR A 255 16.55 4.22 -0.04
C TYR A 255 17.07 3.22 -1.08
N ALA A 256 16.65 1.95 -1.02
CA ALA A 256 17.18 0.91 -1.93
C ALA A 256 16.74 1.14 -3.38
N THR A 257 15.56 1.73 -3.56
CA THR A 257 15.03 2.13 -4.87
C THR A 257 15.87 3.27 -5.46
N ARG A 258 16.17 4.27 -4.65
CA ARG A 258 17.02 5.41 -5.02
C ARG A 258 18.45 4.96 -5.36
N ASP A 259 19.07 4.13 -4.52
CA ASP A 259 20.43 3.61 -4.75
C ASP A 259 20.53 2.85 -6.08
N LEU A 260 19.57 1.97 -6.39
CA LEU A 260 19.55 1.26 -7.67
C LEU A 260 19.45 2.22 -8.85
N TYR A 261 18.51 3.16 -8.76
CA TYR A 261 18.27 4.14 -9.83
C TYR A 261 19.52 4.99 -10.08
N GLU A 262 20.05 5.63 -9.03
CA GLU A 262 21.19 6.55 -9.12
C GLU A 262 22.47 5.81 -9.55
N ALA A 263 22.67 4.56 -9.14
CA ALA A 263 23.82 3.77 -9.56
C ALA A 263 23.83 3.58 -11.10
N ILE A 264 22.68 3.23 -11.69
CA ILE A 264 22.56 3.03 -13.13
C ILE A 264 22.74 4.36 -13.88
N GLU A 265 22.09 5.43 -13.41
CA GLU A 265 22.19 6.73 -14.07
C GLU A 265 23.63 7.25 -14.12
N ASN A 266 24.39 7.02 -13.05
CA ASN A 266 25.79 7.45 -12.95
C ASN A 266 26.78 6.50 -13.66
N GLY A 267 26.29 5.50 -14.40
CA GLY A 267 27.13 4.50 -15.09
C GLY A 267 27.77 3.45 -14.17
N ASN A 268 27.42 3.43 -12.88
CA ASN A 268 27.89 2.46 -11.89
C ASN A 268 27.02 1.19 -11.91
N TYR A 269 26.97 0.55 -13.08
CA TYR A 269 26.04 -0.55 -13.37
C TYR A 269 26.16 -1.72 -12.38
N PRO A 270 25.04 -2.15 -11.76
CA PRO A 270 25.04 -3.35 -10.95
C PRO A 270 25.34 -4.63 -11.73
N VAL A 271 26.23 -5.48 -11.20
CA VAL A 271 26.65 -6.72 -11.86
C VAL A 271 26.59 -7.92 -10.91
N TRP A 272 26.05 -9.04 -11.37
CA TRP A 272 26.10 -10.31 -10.65
C TRP A 272 26.72 -11.40 -11.51
N THR A 273 27.62 -12.20 -10.94
CA THR A 273 28.05 -13.46 -11.56
C THR A 273 27.02 -14.54 -11.25
N MET A 274 26.54 -15.20 -12.30
CA MET A 274 25.63 -16.34 -12.21
C MET A 274 26.44 -17.64 -12.10
N TYR A 275 26.05 -18.46 -11.13
CA TYR A 275 26.54 -19.80 -10.91
C TYR A 275 25.38 -20.80 -10.89
N ILE A 276 25.68 -22.06 -11.21
CA ILE A 276 24.79 -23.20 -10.97
C ILE A 276 25.45 -24.20 -10.02
N GLN A 277 24.66 -24.87 -9.20
CA GLN A 277 25.02 -26.17 -8.62
C GLN A 277 24.29 -27.26 -9.41
N VAL A 278 24.91 -28.44 -9.57
CA VAL A 278 24.34 -29.54 -10.36
C VAL A 278 24.38 -30.84 -9.55
N MET A 279 23.28 -31.58 -9.57
CA MET A 279 23.13 -32.89 -8.91
C MET A 279 22.49 -33.87 -9.90
N THR A 280 23.04 -35.09 -10.03
CA THR A 280 22.45 -36.13 -10.87
C THR A 280 21.21 -36.74 -10.20
N PHE A 281 20.39 -37.46 -10.97
CA PHE A 281 19.20 -38.13 -10.42
C PHE A 281 19.57 -39.21 -9.40
N GLU A 282 20.61 -39.98 -9.67
CA GLU A 282 21.13 -41.00 -8.76
C GLU A 282 21.66 -40.38 -7.45
N GLN A 283 22.36 -39.24 -7.54
CA GLN A 283 22.81 -38.50 -6.37
C GLN A 283 21.62 -37.99 -5.54
N ALA A 284 20.60 -37.42 -6.20
CA ALA A 284 19.40 -36.91 -5.54
C ALA A 284 18.58 -38.01 -4.84
N GLU A 285 18.50 -39.20 -5.44
CA GLU A 285 17.83 -40.36 -4.84
C GLU A 285 18.56 -40.85 -3.58
N LYS A 286 19.89 -40.92 -3.65
CA LYS A 286 20.75 -41.39 -2.55
C LYS A 286 21.06 -40.32 -1.50
N TRP A 287 20.65 -39.07 -1.72
CA TRP A 287 20.94 -37.96 -0.80
C TRP A 287 20.19 -38.15 0.53
N GLU A 288 20.89 -37.84 1.62
CA GLU A 288 20.45 -38.08 3.01
C GLU A 288 19.12 -37.40 3.34
N PHE A 289 18.96 -36.14 2.94
CA PHE A 289 17.70 -35.39 3.08
C PHE A 289 17.07 -35.13 1.71
N ASN A 290 15.85 -34.57 1.69
CA ASN A 290 15.19 -34.24 0.43
C ASN A 290 15.94 -33.09 -0.30
N PRO A 291 16.59 -33.34 -1.46
CA PRO A 291 17.36 -32.29 -2.17
C PRO A 291 16.47 -31.18 -2.76
N PHE A 292 15.15 -31.38 -2.76
CA PHE A 292 14.15 -30.41 -3.21
C PHE A 292 13.56 -29.56 -2.07
N ASP A 293 14.03 -29.76 -0.83
CA ASP A 293 13.62 -28.96 0.31
C ASP A 293 14.27 -27.56 0.25
N VAL A 294 13.45 -26.54 -0.03
CA VAL A 294 13.89 -25.14 -0.11
C VAL A 294 14.26 -24.53 1.25
N THR A 295 14.07 -25.23 2.36
CA THR A 295 14.59 -24.82 3.69
C THR A 295 16.07 -25.21 3.88
N LYS A 296 16.66 -25.91 2.90
CA LYS A 296 18.03 -26.46 2.94
C LYS A 296 18.92 -25.95 1.80
N VAL A 297 20.21 -25.84 2.08
CA VAL A 297 21.25 -25.60 1.07
C VAL A 297 21.90 -26.91 0.61
N TRP A 298 22.42 -26.94 -0.62
CA TRP A 298 23.36 -27.97 -1.06
C TRP A 298 24.78 -27.52 -0.67
N PRO A 299 25.51 -28.26 0.18
CA PRO A 299 26.85 -27.83 0.59
C PRO A 299 27.77 -27.63 -0.61
N HIS A 300 28.50 -26.52 -0.64
CA HIS A 300 29.42 -26.22 -1.75
C HIS A 300 30.61 -27.19 -1.83
N SER A 301 30.93 -27.88 -0.72
CA SER A 301 31.96 -28.93 -0.67
C SER A 301 31.61 -30.12 -1.56
N ASP A 302 30.33 -30.50 -1.57
CA ASP A 302 29.82 -31.69 -2.27
C ASP A 302 29.29 -31.32 -3.66
N TYR A 303 28.70 -30.13 -3.78
CA TYR A 303 28.15 -29.59 -5.02
C TYR A 303 28.71 -28.20 -5.28
N PRO A 304 29.92 -28.06 -5.87
CA PRO A 304 30.56 -26.77 -6.06
C PRO A 304 29.80 -25.85 -7.02
N LEU A 305 30.02 -24.55 -6.88
CA LEU A 305 29.50 -23.54 -7.80
C LEU A 305 30.21 -23.64 -9.15
N ILE A 306 29.44 -23.75 -10.23
CA ILE A 306 29.92 -23.74 -11.61
C ILE A 306 29.53 -22.39 -12.22
N GLU A 307 30.51 -21.61 -12.66
CA GLU A 307 30.26 -20.31 -13.27
C GLU A 307 29.55 -20.46 -14.63
N VAL A 308 28.62 -19.55 -14.93
CA VAL A 308 27.83 -19.57 -16.17
C VAL A 308 28.02 -18.28 -16.97
N GLY A 309 27.89 -17.14 -16.32
CA GLY A 309 27.80 -15.84 -16.98
C GLY A 309 27.66 -14.70 -16.01
N LYS A 310 27.41 -13.50 -16.52
CA LYS A 310 27.17 -12.30 -15.72
C LYS A 310 25.87 -11.61 -16.14
N MET A 311 25.12 -11.14 -15.16
CA MET A 311 23.98 -10.24 -15.32
C MET A 311 24.45 -8.81 -15.09
N VAL A 312 24.16 -7.90 -16.02
CA VAL A 312 24.46 -6.47 -15.91
C VAL A 312 23.16 -5.69 -16.04
N LEU A 313 22.87 -4.79 -15.09
CA LEU A 313 21.74 -3.86 -15.17
C LEU A 313 22.25 -2.48 -15.58
N ASP A 314 21.88 -2.05 -16.79
CA ASP A 314 22.46 -0.88 -17.45
C ASP A 314 21.42 0.18 -17.86
N LYS A 315 20.14 -0.05 -17.56
CA LYS A 315 19.08 0.89 -17.95
C LYS A 315 17.94 0.95 -16.94
N ASN A 316 17.68 2.16 -16.44
CA ASN A 316 16.51 2.48 -15.62
C ASN A 316 15.21 2.37 -16.42
N PRO A 317 14.06 2.08 -15.77
CA PRO A 317 12.77 2.08 -16.46
C PRO A 317 12.46 3.47 -17.01
N SER A 318 11.73 3.53 -18.13
CA SER A 318 11.24 4.81 -18.67
C SER A 318 9.94 5.26 -17.97
N ASN A 319 9.14 4.29 -17.55
CA ASN A 319 7.93 4.48 -16.75
C ASN A 319 7.79 3.30 -15.77
N TYR A 320 7.80 3.59 -14.48
CA TYR A 320 7.70 2.59 -13.43
C TYR A 320 6.40 1.79 -13.51
N PHE A 321 5.26 2.44 -13.75
CA PHE A 321 3.98 1.73 -13.77
C PHE A 321 3.93 0.71 -14.92
N ALA A 322 4.28 1.13 -16.12
CA ALA A 322 4.24 0.30 -17.32
C ALA A 322 5.30 -0.82 -17.32
N GLU A 323 6.49 -0.57 -16.76
CA GLU A 323 7.62 -1.50 -16.87
C GLU A 323 7.92 -2.28 -15.59
N ILE A 324 7.52 -1.78 -14.41
CA ILE A 324 7.81 -2.43 -13.11
C ILE A 324 6.53 -2.87 -12.41
N GLU A 325 5.51 -2.00 -12.30
CA GLU A 325 4.26 -2.35 -11.60
C GLU A 325 3.41 -3.34 -12.41
N GLN A 326 3.40 -3.23 -13.73
CA GLN A 326 2.75 -4.17 -14.65
C GLN A 326 3.61 -5.40 -14.98
N ALA A 327 4.87 -5.46 -14.55
CA ALA A 327 5.70 -6.63 -14.74
C ALA A 327 5.15 -7.83 -13.96
N ALA A 328 4.94 -8.91 -14.69
CA ALA A 328 4.45 -10.19 -14.20
C ALA A 328 5.55 -11.24 -14.35
N PHE A 329 5.97 -11.84 -13.24
CA PHE A 329 6.93 -12.93 -13.21
C PHE A 329 6.21 -14.23 -12.86
N SER A 330 6.63 -15.36 -13.42
CA SER A 330 6.12 -16.67 -13.01
C SER A 330 7.16 -17.78 -13.21
N PRO A 331 7.48 -18.59 -12.19
CA PRO A 331 8.37 -19.73 -12.38
C PRO A 331 7.81 -20.77 -13.36
N SER A 332 6.51 -20.73 -13.70
CA SER A 332 5.92 -21.60 -14.74
C SER A 332 6.39 -21.29 -16.16
N ARG A 333 7.07 -20.17 -16.38
CA ARG A 333 7.57 -19.77 -17.71
C ARG A 333 8.99 -20.24 -17.90
N VAL A 334 9.13 -21.43 -18.46
CA VAL A 334 10.40 -22.04 -18.83
C VAL A 334 10.53 -22.15 -20.35
N ILE A 335 11.76 -22.31 -20.82
CA ILE A 335 12.12 -22.55 -22.22
C ILE A 335 12.72 -23.96 -22.38
N PRO A 336 12.74 -24.55 -23.59
CA PRO A 336 13.34 -25.86 -23.82
C PRO A 336 14.72 -25.99 -23.19
N GLY A 337 14.95 -27.07 -22.43
CA GLY A 337 16.21 -27.30 -21.71
C GLY A 337 16.20 -26.93 -20.23
N ILE A 338 15.13 -26.27 -19.73
CA ILE A 338 14.85 -26.06 -18.30
C ILE A 338 13.45 -26.60 -18.00
N SER A 339 13.30 -27.38 -16.92
CA SER A 339 12.03 -28.01 -16.53
C SER A 339 11.89 -28.07 -15.01
N PHE A 340 10.75 -28.55 -14.51
CA PHE A 340 10.39 -28.50 -13.08
C PHE A 340 10.86 -29.73 -12.32
N SER A 341 11.45 -29.53 -11.14
CA SER A 341 11.71 -30.63 -10.20
C SER A 341 10.46 -30.98 -9.39
N PRO A 342 10.49 -32.09 -8.62
CA PRO A 342 9.47 -32.42 -7.61
C PRO A 342 9.41 -31.50 -6.37
N ASP A 343 10.16 -30.38 -6.33
CA ASP A 343 10.09 -29.39 -5.26
C ASP A 343 8.64 -28.94 -5.01
N LYS A 344 8.08 -29.29 -3.85
CA LYS A 344 6.69 -29.01 -3.49
C LYS A 344 6.38 -27.51 -3.49
N MET A 345 7.32 -26.67 -3.05
CA MET A 345 7.14 -25.22 -3.09
C MET A 345 7.17 -24.68 -4.53
N LEU A 346 8.07 -25.19 -5.37
CA LEU A 346 8.10 -24.83 -6.80
C LEU A 346 6.79 -25.24 -7.48
N GLN A 347 6.34 -26.47 -7.28
CA GLN A 347 5.10 -26.99 -7.86
C GLN A 347 3.88 -26.14 -7.49
N GLY A 348 3.77 -25.72 -6.22
CA GLY A 348 2.71 -24.80 -5.80
C GLY A 348 2.79 -23.44 -6.51
N ARG A 349 4.00 -22.89 -6.65
CA ARG A 349 4.23 -21.58 -7.27
C ARG A 349 4.00 -21.55 -8.78
N ILE A 350 4.08 -22.70 -9.47
CA ILE A 350 3.71 -22.82 -10.89
C ILE A 350 2.23 -22.45 -11.11
N PHE A 351 1.37 -22.69 -10.11
CA PHE A 351 -0.04 -22.28 -10.12
C PHE A 351 -0.25 -20.84 -9.61
N SER A 352 0.29 -20.50 -8.43
CA SER A 352 -0.12 -19.26 -7.73
C SER A 352 0.34 -17.98 -8.42
N TYR A 353 1.53 -17.99 -9.04
CA TYR A 353 2.07 -16.79 -9.69
C TYR A 353 1.21 -16.35 -10.88
N PRO A 354 0.90 -17.21 -11.88
CA PRO A 354 -0.02 -16.85 -12.95
C PRO A 354 -1.41 -16.43 -12.44
N ASP A 355 -1.95 -17.15 -11.45
CA ASP A 355 -3.29 -16.88 -10.91
C ASP A 355 -3.40 -15.50 -10.28
N THR A 356 -2.39 -15.09 -9.49
CA THR A 356 -2.25 -13.72 -8.98
C THR A 356 -2.25 -12.68 -10.11
N GLN A 357 -1.58 -12.94 -11.24
CA GLN A 357 -1.53 -11.97 -12.34
C GLN A 357 -2.85 -11.88 -13.11
N PHE A 358 -3.61 -12.97 -13.21
CA PHE A 358 -4.96 -12.92 -13.79
C PHE A 358 -5.88 -12.02 -12.99
N HIS A 359 -5.78 -12.04 -11.67
CA HIS A 359 -6.52 -11.11 -10.80
C HIS A 359 -6.08 -9.65 -10.98
N ARG A 360 -4.76 -9.39 -10.98
CA ARG A 360 -4.23 -8.02 -11.00
C ARG A 360 -4.30 -7.32 -12.36
N LEU A 361 -3.99 -8.05 -13.43
CA LEU A 361 -3.73 -7.49 -14.77
C LEU A 361 -4.70 -8.03 -15.84
N GLY A 362 -5.56 -8.97 -15.49
CA GLY A 362 -6.51 -9.61 -16.40
C GLY A 362 -5.88 -10.72 -17.26
N PRO A 363 -6.69 -11.48 -18.02
CA PRO A 363 -6.24 -12.68 -18.75
C PRO A 363 -5.25 -12.39 -19.88
N ASN A 364 -5.23 -11.17 -20.43
CA ASN A 364 -4.39 -10.78 -21.57
C ASN A 364 -3.11 -10.03 -21.18
N PHE A 365 -2.69 -10.08 -19.91
CA PHE A 365 -1.55 -9.30 -19.41
C PHE A 365 -0.21 -9.61 -20.12
N LEU A 366 -0.09 -10.76 -20.80
CA LEU A 366 1.07 -11.13 -21.63
C LEU A 366 1.17 -10.29 -22.92
N GLN A 367 0.12 -9.56 -23.30
CA GLN A 367 0.14 -8.63 -24.42
C GLN A 367 0.73 -7.27 -24.03
N LEU A 368 0.87 -6.98 -22.72
CA LEU A 368 1.55 -5.77 -22.25
C LEU A 368 3.03 -5.79 -22.71
N PRO A 369 3.58 -4.66 -23.21
CA PRO A 369 4.91 -4.62 -23.82
C PRO A 369 6.01 -5.28 -22.97
N ILE A 370 6.00 -5.04 -21.66
CA ILE A 370 7.01 -5.59 -20.74
C ILE A 370 6.93 -7.11 -20.55
N ASN A 371 5.73 -7.68 -20.67
CA ASN A 371 5.50 -9.12 -20.45
C ASN A 371 5.54 -9.92 -21.75
N CYS A 372 5.38 -9.26 -22.89
CA CYS A 372 5.31 -9.87 -24.20
C CYS A 372 6.62 -10.60 -24.54
N PRO A 373 6.56 -11.85 -25.05
CA PRO A 373 7.72 -12.52 -25.63
C PRO A 373 8.04 -11.92 -27.01
N TYR A 374 8.49 -10.67 -27.06
CA TYR A 374 8.64 -9.93 -28.31
C TYR A 374 9.69 -10.52 -29.26
N ARG A 375 10.63 -11.31 -28.74
CA ARG A 375 11.62 -12.07 -29.52
C ARG A 375 11.09 -13.41 -30.07
N SER A 376 9.93 -13.86 -29.59
CA SER A 376 9.29 -15.10 -30.02
C SER A 376 7.78 -14.93 -29.97
N ARG A 377 7.20 -14.42 -31.08
CA ARG A 377 5.77 -14.09 -31.12
C ARG A 377 4.92 -15.32 -30.75
N PRO A 378 3.91 -15.16 -29.89
CA PRO A 378 3.08 -16.28 -29.46
C PRO A 378 2.20 -16.76 -30.62
N HIS A 379 2.21 -18.06 -30.87
CA HIS A 379 1.35 -18.76 -31.83
C HIS A 379 0.55 -19.83 -31.08
N ASN A 380 -0.65 -19.48 -30.58
CA ASN A 380 -1.44 -20.35 -29.71
C ASN A 380 -2.96 -20.22 -29.99
N THR A 381 -3.77 -20.99 -29.30
CA THR A 381 -5.24 -21.02 -29.49
C THR A 381 -6.02 -20.13 -28.52
N GLN A 382 -5.34 -19.30 -27.72
CA GLN A 382 -5.98 -18.37 -26.78
C GLN A 382 -6.61 -17.20 -27.54
N ARG A 383 -7.81 -16.78 -27.14
CA ARG A 383 -8.62 -15.70 -27.75
C ARG A 383 -9.37 -14.90 -26.68
N ASP A 384 -9.76 -13.68 -27.06
CA ASP A 384 -10.69 -12.80 -26.32
C ASP A 384 -10.26 -12.46 -24.89
N GLY A 385 -11.21 -12.09 -24.02
CA GLY A 385 -10.97 -11.68 -22.63
C GLY A 385 -10.69 -10.19 -22.44
N LEU A 386 -10.72 -9.75 -21.18
CA LEU A 386 -10.51 -8.34 -20.81
C LEU A 386 -9.16 -7.82 -21.35
N MET A 387 -9.17 -6.65 -21.97
CA MET A 387 -7.99 -5.96 -22.54
C MET A 387 -7.23 -6.74 -23.64
N CYS A 388 -7.91 -7.59 -24.41
CA CYS A 388 -7.31 -8.18 -25.61
C CYS A 388 -7.09 -7.12 -26.70
N VAL A 389 -5.83 -6.88 -27.10
CA VAL A 389 -5.46 -5.96 -28.19
C VAL A 389 -4.93 -6.70 -29.42
N ASN A 390 -4.56 -7.98 -29.27
CA ASN A 390 -4.12 -8.86 -30.33
C ASN A 390 -4.78 -10.25 -30.17
N SER A 391 -5.80 -10.53 -31.00
CA SER A 391 -6.53 -11.81 -31.00
C SER A 391 -6.03 -12.79 -32.09
N GLN A 392 -4.78 -12.64 -32.54
CA GLN A 392 -4.17 -13.50 -33.58
C GLN A 392 -4.97 -13.54 -34.90
N LEU A 393 -5.63 -12.42 -35.24
CA LEU A 393 -6.38 -12.19 -36.48
C LEU A 393 -7.41 -13.30 -36.79
N ASP A 394 -7.36 -13.88 -37.99
CA ASP A 394 -8.32 -14.85 -38.54
C ASP A 394 -7.85 -16.32 -38.39
N ALA A 395 -6.76 -16.56 -37.65
CA ALA A 395 -6.25 -17.92 -37.44
C ALA A 395 -7.24 -18.79 -36.64
N PRO A 396 -7.38 -20.10 -36.95
CA PRO A 396 -8.20 -21.03 -36.16
C PRO A 396 -7.86 -20.99 -34.66
N ASN A 397 -8.87 -20.99 -33.79
CA ASN A 397 -8.68 -20.95 -32.34
C ASN A 397 -8.66 -22.35 -31.68
N TYR A 398 -8.27 -23.39 -32.43
CA TYR A 398 -8.23 -24.77 -31.95
C TYR A 398 -7.11 -25.59 -32.62
N PHE A 399 -6.68 -26.66 -31.94
CA PHE A 399 -5.66 -27.59 -32.41
C PHE A 399 -6.02 -29.04 -31.98
N PRO A 400 -5.82 -30.07 -32.84
CA PRO A 400 -5.34 -29.97 -34.23
C PRO A 400 -6.40 -29.41 -35.19
N ASN A 401 -5.95 -28.88 -36.33
CA ASN A 401 -6.84 -28.41 -37.40
C ASN A 401 -6.32 -28.79 -38.80
N ARG A 402 -7.19 -28.77 -39.82
CA ARG A 402 -6.86 -29.15 -41.21
C ARG A 402 -6.24 -28.01 -42.03
N TYR A 403 -6.09 -26.83 -41.44
CA TYR A 403 -5.69 -25.60 -42.13
C TYR A 403 -4.20 -25.27 -41.96
N ASN A 404 -3.43 -26.21 -41.36
CA ASN A 404 -1.99 -26.09 -41.13
C ASN A 404 -1.58 -24.80 -40.39
N ALA A 405 -2.45 -24.29 -39.50
CA ALA A 405 -2.22 -23.03 -38.81
C ALA A 405 -1.14 -23.14 -37.72
N TYR A 406 -1.00 -24.31 -37.10
CA TYR A 406 -0.04 -24.57 -36.02
C TYR A 406 0.58 -25.96 -36.14
N LYS A 407 1.86 -26.08 -35.73
CA LYS A 407 2.59 -27.35 -35.60
C LYS A 407 3.34 -27.40 -34.27
N THR A 408 3.54 -28.60 -33.74
CA THR A 408 4.38 -28.83 -32.56
C THR A 408 5.87 -28.83 -32.92
N ALA A 409 6.74 -28.45 -31.99
CA ALA A 409 8.18 -28.42 -32.20
C ALA A 409 8.87 -29.61 -31.51
N GLU A 410 9.50 -30.52 -32.28
CA GLU A 410 10.19 -31.70 -31.74
C GLU A 410 11.32 -31.34 -30.77
N LYS A 411 12.04 -30.22 -31.02
CA LYS A 411 13.10 -29.73 -30.13
C LYS A 411 12.64 -29.42 -28.70
N ALA A 412 11.33 -29.22 -28.50
CA ALA A 412 10.71 -28.97 -27.21
C ALA A 412 10.33 -30.27 -26.46
N TYR A 413 10.65 -31.45 -27.00
CA TYR A 413 10.41 -32.71 -26.30
C TYR A 413 11.19 -32.78 -24.98
N GLU A 414 10.47 -33.01 -23.89
CA GLU A 414 11.01 -33.27 -22.56
C GLU A 414 10.99 -34.79 -22.28
N PRO A 415 12.14 -35.40 -21.95
CA PRO A 415 12.16 -36.80 -21.55
C PRO A 415 11.34 -37.02 -20.26
N PRO A 416 10.57 -38.12 -20.18
CA PRO A 416 9.82 -38.45 -18.97
C PRO A 416 10.79 -38.75 -17.82
N PHE A 417 10.35 -38.46 -16.59
CA PHE A 417 11.03 -38.91 -15.38
C PHE A 417 10.11 -39.88 -14.64
N SER A 418 10.69 -40.95 -14.08
CA SER A 418 9.94 -41.96 -13.36
C SER A 418 9.47 -41.44 -12.00
N VAL A 419 8.22 -41.77 -11.65
CA VAL A 419 7.64 -41.53 -10.32
C VAL A 419 7.11 -42.86 -9.80
N MET A 420 7.48 -43.23 -8.58
CA MET A 420 7.02 -44.44 -7.90
C MET A 420 6.63 -44.12 -6.46
N GLY A 421 5.57 -44.78 -5.97
CA GLY A 421 5.07 -44.63 -4.60
C GLY A 421 3.58 -44.32 -4.54
N ASP A 422 3.03 -44.34 -3.34
CA ASP A 422 1.62 -44.06 -3.09
C ASP A 422 1.27 -42.58 -3.27
N VAL A 423 0.02 -42.30 -3.59
CA VAL A 423 -0.51 -40.94 -3.62
C VAL A 423 -1.04 -40.58 -2.25
N GLU A 424 -0.34 -39.69 -1.55
CA GLU A 424 -0.68 -39.29 -0.18
C GLU A 424 -0.21 -37.86 0.13
N ARG A 425 -0.73 -37.28 1.22
CA ARG A 425 -0.20 -36.05 1.82
C ARG A 425 0.96 -36.39 2.75
N PHE A 426 2.15 -36.57 2.18
CA PHE A 426 3.35 -36.92 2.95
C PHE A 426 3.87 -35.72 3.75
N GLU A 427 3.63 -35.74 5.06
CA GLU A 427 4.34 -34.87 6.00
C GLU A 427 5.82 -35.25 6.06
N THR A 428 6.70 -34.26 5.99
CA THR A 428 8.15 -34.49 5.97
C THR A 428 8.75 -34.76 7.34
N GLY A 429 7.99 -34.66 8.45
CA GLY A 429 8.50 -34.89 9.81
C GLY A 429 9.63 -33.93 10.21
N ASP A 430 10.35 -34.30 11.28
CA ASP A 430 11.44 -33.51 11.91
C ASP A 430 12.82 -33.71 11.24
N ASP A 431 12.83 -34.21 9.99
CA ASP A 431 14.04 -34.59 9.25
C ASP A 431 15.03 -33.43 9.15
N HIS A 432 16.05 -33.48 10.00
CA HIS A 432 17.24 -32.64 9.99
C HIS A 432 17.00 -31.12 10.08
N ASN A 433 16.04 -30.68 10.89
CA ASN A 433 15.69 -29.26 11.03
C ASN A 433 16.77 -28.38 11.66
N TYR A 434 17.74 -28.94 12.38
CA TYR A 434 18.62 -28.17 13.27
C TYR A 434 20.10 -28.21 12.90
N GLU A 435 20.50 -29.12 12.01
CA GLU A 435 21.88 -29.36 11.60
C GLU A 435 22.44 -28.16 10.83
N GLN A 436 21.84 -27.78 9.69
CA GLN A 436 22.29 -26.61 8.94
C GLN A 436 22.19 -25.29 9.72
N PRO A 437 21.12 -25.02 10.51
CA PRO A 437 21.11 -23.90 11.44
C PRO A 437 22.28 -23.90 12.44
N ARG A 438 22.62 -25.06 13.00
CA ARG A 438 23.76 -25.20 13.92
C ARG A 438 25.08 -24.94 13.21
N GLU A 439 25.24 -25.44 11.99
CA GLU A 439 26.42 -25.12 11.17
C GLU A 439 26.51 -23.64 10.82
N PHE A 440 25.39 -22.99 10.52
CA PHE A 440 25.36 -21.55 10.31
C PHE A 440 25.84 -20.80 11.57
N TRP A 441 25.36 -21.20 12.74
CA TRP A 441 25.82 -20.65 14.03
C TRP A 441 27.33 -20.90 14.27
N GLU A 442 27.77 -22.16 14.20
CA GLU A 442 29.11 -22.59 14.62
C GLU A 442 30.22 -22.28 13.61
N LYS A 443 29.93 -22.39 12.31
CA LYS A 443 30.94 -22.36 11.24
C LYS A 443 30.87 -21.11 10.37
N VAL A 444 29.73 -20.43 10.29
CA VAL A 444 29.53 -19.27 9.39
C VAL A 444 29.58 -17.93 10.13
N LEU A 445 28.97 -17.84 11.31
CA LEU A 445 28.97 -16.60 12.09
C LEU A 445 30.18 -16.51 13.02
N ASN A 446 30.80 -15.33 13.06
CA ASN A 446 31.78 -14.97 14.10
C ASN A 446 31.09 -14.53 15.41
N GLU A 447 31.86 -14.24 16.45
CA GLU A 447 31.34 -13.87 17.78
C GLU A 447 30.43 -12.62 17.73
N ASP A 448 30.90 -11.51 17.15
CA ASP A 448 30.10 -10.28 17.03
C ASP A 448 28.79 -10.49 16.24
N GLN A 449 28.82 -11.34 15.20
CA GLN A 449 27.65 -11.66 14.40
C GLN A 449 26.65 -12.54 15.16
N ARG A 450 27.14 -13.45 16.02
CA ARG A 450 26.29 -14.26 16.91
C ARG A 450 25.59 -13.37 17.94
N ASP A 451 26.30 -12.40 18.50
CA ASP A 451 25.74 -11.46 19.47
C ASP A 451 24.65 -10.60 18.83
N ARG A 452 24.91 -9.99 17.67
CA ARG A 452 23.89 -9.24 16.92
C ARG A 452 22.67 -10.10 16.55
N LEU A 453 22.88 -11.36 16.16
CA LEU A 453 21.77 -12.28 15.89
C LEU A 453 20.92 -12.49 17.15
N CYS A 454 21.54 -12.69 18.31
CA CYS A 454 20.85 -12.85 19.59
C CYS A 454 20.07 -11.58 19.97
N GLU A 455 20.69 -10.41 19.85
CA GLU A 455 20.07 -9.11 20.14
C GLU A 455 18.85 -8.85 19.24
N ASN A 456 18.99 -9.07 17.93
CA ASN A 456 17.90 -8.85 16.97
C ASN A 456 16.71 -9.79 17.23
N ILE A 457 16.96 -11.07 17.52
CA ILE A 457 15.90 -12.03 17.85
C ILE A 457 15.28 -11.69 19.21
N ALA A 458 16.08 -11.36 20.22
CA ALA A 458 15.58 -11.00 21.54
C ALA A 458 14.70 -9.76 21.50
N ALA A 459 15.09 -8.72 20.75
CA ALA A 459 14.31 -7.51 20.56
C ALA A 459 12.93 -7.81 19.94
N ALA A 460 12.86 -8.69 18.93
CA ALA A 460 11.62 -9.07 18.29
C ALA A 460 10.76 -10.06 19.10
N LEU A 461 11.38 -10.89 19.94
CA LEU A 461 10.68 -11.80 20.85
C LEU A 461 10.15 -11.11 22.11
N LYS A 462 10.80 -10.05 22.58
CA LYS A 462 10.44 -9.33 23.81
C LYS A 462 8.94 -8.96 23.90
N PRO A 463 8.26 -8.44 22.85
CA PRO A 463 6.83 -8.14 22.91
C PRO A 463 5.91 -9.38 22.86
N CYS A 464 6.43 -10.57 22.55
CA CYS A 464 5.61 -11.78 22.45
C CYS A 464 5.21 -12.33 23.83
N TYR A 465 4.05 -12.99 23.91
CA TYR A 465 3.57 -13.70 25.09
C TYR A 465 4.60 -14.69 25.63
N ASP A 466 4.55 -14.94 26.94
CA ASP A 466 5.46 -15.89 27.59
C ASP A 466 5.45 -17.26 26.93
N GLU A 467 4.28 -17.82 26.58
CA GLU A 467 4.21 -19.13 25.98
C GLU A 467 4.89 -19.18 24.61
N VAL A 468 4.73 -18.13 23.79
CA VAL A 468 5.36 -18.00 22.46
C VAL A 468 6.87 -17.83 22.62
N ARG A 469 7.33 -17.00 23.55
CA ARG A 469 8.75 -16.82 23.86
C ARG A 469 9.39 -18.13 24.29
N GLN A 470 8.77 -18.87 25.20
CA GLN A 470 9.31 -20.16 25.67
C GLN A 470 9.32 -21.21 24.55
N ALA A 471 8.28 -21.26 23.71
CA ALA A 471 8.25 -22.16 22.56
C ALA A 471 9.38 -21.87 21.58
N MET A 472 9.61 -20.60 21.24
CA MET A 472 10.71 -20.22 20.35
C MET A 472 12.08 -20.49 20.97
N ILE A 473 12.27 -20.18 22.26
CA ILE A 473 13.52 -20.50 22.98
C ILE A 473 13.81 -22.00 22.96
N LYS A 474 12.79 -22.87 23.03
CA LYS A 474 12.95 -24.33 22.88
C LYS A 474 13.44 -24.71 21.48
N VAL A 475 12.93 -24.07 20.43
CA VAL A 475 13.44 -24.26 19.06
C VAL A 475 14.91 -23.84 18.95
N LEU A 476 15.28 -22.70 19.54
CA LEU A 476 16.68 -22.23 19.57
C LEU A 476 17.59 -23.19 20.35
N GLN A 477 17.08 -23.82 21.42
CA GLN A 477 17.82 -24.79 22.23
C GLN A 477 18.22 -26.02 21.41
N ASN A 478 17.35 -26.46 20.49
CA ASN A 478 17.62 -27.56 19.58
C ASN A 478 18.68 -27.18 18.51
N VAL A 479 18.79 -25.90 18.16
CA VAL A 479 19.90 -25.39 17.32
C VAL A 479 21.20 -25.39 18.12
N HIS A 480 21.30 -24.64 19.21
CA HIS A 480 22.50 -24.59 20.05
C HIS A 480 22.21 -24.06 21.48
N PRO A 481 22.72 -24.68 22.56
CA PRO A 481 22.47 -24.24 23.93
C PRO A 481 22.90 -22.80 24.24
N ASN A 482 24.09 -22.39 23.83
CA ASN A 482 24.57 -21.02 24.08
C ASN A 482 23.72 -19.97 23.36
N PHE A 483 23.20 -20.30 22.17
CA PHE A 483 22.33 -19.40 21.41
C PHE A 483 21.02 -19.17 22.17
N ALA A 484 20.37 -20.25 22.59
CA ALA A 484 19.15 -20.18 23.38
C ALA A 484 19.35 -19.49 24.73
N ASN A 485 20.46 -19.76 25.43
CA ASN A 485 20.78 -19.13 26.70
C ASN A 485 21.00 -17.63 26.56
N HIS A 486 21.69 -17.18 25.50
CA HIS A 486 21.93 -15.76 25.25
C HIS A 486 20.61 -15.03 24.94
N VAL A 487 19.80 -15.55 24.00
CA VAL A 487 18.48 -14.97 23.70
C VAL A 487 17.57 -14.97 24.94
N ARG A 488 17.60 -16.05 25.75
CA ARG A 488 16.85 -16.11 27.02
C ARG A 488 17.30 -15.02 28.00
N HIS A 489 18.60 -14.80 28.15
CA HIS A 489 19.12 -13.75 29.03
C HIS A 489 18.64 -12.36 28.59
N LEU A 490 18.80 -12.05 27.31
CA LEU A 490 18.38 -10.75 26.73
C LEU A 490 16.86 -10.51 26.78
N THR A 491 16.05 -11.58 26.87
CA THR A 491 14.59 -11.49 26.98
C THR A 491 14.09 -11.49 28.43
N CYS A 492 14.89 -11.93 29.41
CA CYS A 492 14.50 -12.04 30.83
C CYS A 492 14.77 -10.78 31.66
N ASP A 493 15.58 -9.84 31.18
CA ASP A 493 15.89 -8.62 31.92
C ASP A 493 14.81 -7.54 31.68
N THR A 494 13.81 -7.47 32.58
CA THR A 494 13.10 -6.23 32.97
C THR A 494 12.00 -6.40 34.04
N VAL A 495 11.72 -7.60 34.57
CA VAL A 495 10.61 -7.75 35.55
C VAL A 495 11.06 -7.58 37.02
N LYS A 496 12.37 -7.59 37.33
CA LYS A 496 12.84 -7.53 38.73
C LYS A 496 13.40 -6.19 39.23
N ASP A 497 13.70 -5.22 38.36
CA ASP A 497 14.28 -3.92 38.78
C ASP A 497 13.30 -2.73 38.79
N SER A 498 12.07 -2.89 38.32
CA SER A 498 11.05 -1.83 38.41
C SER A 498 10.53 -1.61 39.84
N ALA A 499 10.77 -2.56 40.76
CA ALA A 499 10.46 -2.40 42.18
C ALA A 499 11.56 -1.66 42.98
N SER A 500 12.80 -1.62 42.47
CA SER A 500 13.93 -0.95 43.15
C SER A 500 14.13 0.50 42.69
N LEU A 501 13.67 0.86 41.48
CA LEU A 501 13.80 2.21 40.91
C LEU A 501 12.69 3.20 41.30
N ALA A 502 11.64 2.76 42.01
CA ALA A 502 10.56 3.64 42.49
C ALA A 502 10.93 4.48 43.74
N LYS A 503 12.19 4.45 44.19
CA LYS A 503 12.61 5.08 45.47
C LYS A 503 13.62 6.21 45.41
N ASP A 504 14.13 6.63 44.25
CA ASP A 504 15.08 7.74 44.21
C ASP A 504 14.65 8.89 43.29
N LYS A 505 13.93 9.84 43.87
CA LYS A 505 13.86 11.21 43.34
C LYS A 505 15.12 11.93 43.79
N ARG A 506 16.08 12.15 42.89
CA ARG A 506 17.02 13.29 42.95
C ARG A 506 17.72 13.55 41.61
N THR A 507 17.85 14.83 41.32
CA THR A 507 18.41 15.52 40.15
C THR A 507 19.87 15.15 39.84
N ASN A 508 20.23 15.00 38.54
CA ASN A 508 21.15 15.90 37.82
C ASN A 508 21.57 15.42 36.43
N ASP A 509 21.91 16.44 35.61
CA ASP A 509 22.64 16.44 34.35
C ASP A 509 23.79 15.42 34.24
N ASN A 510 23.82 14.69 33.13
CA ASN A 510 24.97 14.64 32.21
C ASN A 510 24.68 13.68 31.05
N GLY A 511 24.94 14.16 29.83
CA GLY A 511 24.64 13.47 28.59
C GLY A 511 25.22 12.06 28.46
N ARG A 512 24.32 11.10 28.23
CA ARG A 512 24.52 9.89 27.43
C ARG A 512 23.13 9.44 26.97
N ALA A 513 22.90 9.47 25.66
CA ALA A 513 21.68 8.98 25.05
C ALA A 513 21.57 7.48 25.29
N CYS A 514 20.64 7.06 26.15
CA CYS A 514 20.24 5.68 26.33
C CYS A 514 18.91 5.50 25.59
N ALA A 515 18.86 4.52 24.69
CA ALA A 515 17.68 4.12 23.96
C ALA A 515 16.50 3.91 24.94
N ILE A 516 15.47 4.74 24.80
CA ILE A 516 14.24 4.57 25.57
C ILE A 516 13.55 3.34 25.00
N ASN A 517 13.68 2.22 25.71
CA ASN A 517 12.84 1.05 25.56
C ASN A 517 11.37 1.49 25.68
N PHE A 518 10.64 1.59 24.57
CA PHE A 518 9.19 1.47 24.63
C PHE A 518 8.91 0.06 25.10
N ALA A 519 8.50 -0.07 26.35
CA ALA A 519 7.83 -1.25 26.82
C ALA A 519 6.53 -1.37 26.02
N MET A 520 6.58 -2.10 24.89
CA MET A 520 5.45 -2.91 24.43
C MET A 520 5.17 -3.91 25.56
N GLY A 521 4.48 -3.41 26.58
CA GLY A 521 4.13 -4.18 27.76
C GLY A 521 2.97 -5.08 27.41
N HIS A 522 2.93 -6.26 28.04
CA HIS A 522 1.83 -7.23 28.01
C HIS A 522 0.43 -6.67 28.37
N ASP A 523 0.31 -5.37 28.66
CA ASP A 523 -0.90 -4.64 29.03
C ASP A 523 -1.50 -3.79 27.88
N ASP A 524 -0.91 -3.79 26.68
CA ASP A 524 -1.51 -3.15 25.50
C ASP A 524 -2.69 -4.02 24.97
N PRO A 525 -3.93 -3.47 24.86
CA PRO A 525 -5.07 -4.23 24.36
C PRO A 525 -4.90 -4.76 22.93
N ALA A 526 -4.22 -4.02 22.04
CA ALA A 526 -4.01 -4.45 20.66
C ALA A 526 -3.10 -5.68 20.59
N ASP A 527 -2.06 -5.73 21.41
CA ASP A 527 -1.10 -6.84 21.46
C ASP A 527 -1.73 -8.11 22.07
N ASN A 528 -2.86 -7.98 22.78
CA ASN A 528 -3.59 -9.09 23.40
C ASN A 528 -4.69 -9.70 22.52
N GLN A 529 -4.80 -9.30 21.24
CA GLN A 529 -5.92 -9.72 20.39
C GLN A 529 -6.06 -11.23 20.23
N LEU A 530 -4.96 -11.95 19.95
CA LEU A 530 -4.98 -13.42 19.77
C LEU A 530 -5.30 -14.14 21.09
N LYS A 531 -4.76 -13.66 22.21
CA LYS A 531 -5.07 -14.17 23.55
C LYS A 531 -6.55 -14.00 23.87
N ASN A 532 -7.12 -12.83 23.59
CA ASN A 532 -8.54 -12.54 23.77
C ASN A 532 -9.42 -13.43 22.87
N TYR A 533 -9.02 -13.65 21.61
CA TYR A 533 -9.73 -14.57 20.71
C TYR A 533 -9.75 -16.00 21.25
N LYS A 534 -8.61 -16.52 21.70
CA LYS A 534 -8.51 -17.86 22.32
C LYS A 534 -9.39 -17.97 23.57
N GLY A 535 -9.39 -16.94 24.42
CA GLY A 535 -10.23 -16.89 25.63
C GLY A 535 -11.73 -16.90 25.31
N ALA A 536 -12.15 -16.17 24.28
CA ALA A 536 -13.54 -16.11 23.83
C ALA A 536 -14.00 -17.36 23.06
N ASN A 537 -13.05 -18.15 22.51
CA ASN A 537 -13.33 -19.33 21.68
C ASN A 537 -12.59 -20.56 22.23
N PRO A 538 -13.07 -21.16 23.34
CA PRO A 538 -12.35 -22.25 24.03
C PRO A 538 -12.36 -23.59 23.27
N ARG A 539 -13.15 -23.72 22.20
CA ARG A 539 -13.22 -24.92 21.37
C ARG A 539 -12.90 -24.55 19.93
N ALA A 540 -11.95 -25.26 19.33
CA ALA A 540 -11.62 -25.11 17.92
C ALA A 540 -12.71 -25.74 17.04
N ASN A 541 -12.94 -25.14 15.87
CA ASN A 541 -13.81 -25.69 14.83
C ASN A 541 -13.01 -26.59 13.88
N VAL A 542 -13.69 -27.55 13.27
CA VAL A 542 -13.11 -28.34 12.17
C VAL A 542 -12.91 -27.43 10.96
N ILE A 543 -11.72 -27.45 10.38
CA ILE A 543 -11.40 -26.68 9.18
C ILE A 543 -12.02 -27.32 7.93
N THR A 544 -12.56 -26.48 7.05
CA THR A 544 -13.23 -26.91 5.81
C THR A 544 -12.67 -26.16 4.60
N THR A 545 -12.91 -26.70 3.40
CA THR A 545 -12.83 -25.93 2.14
C THR A 545 -13.96 -24.90 2.06
N SER A 546 -13.89 -24.00 1.09
CA SER A 546 -14.87 -22.92 0.87
C SER A 546 -16.31 -23.41 0.65
N ASN A 547 -16.49 -24.65 0.16
CA ASN A 547 -17.80 -25.29 0.01
C ASN A 547 -18.30 -26.03 1.28
N GLY A 548 -17.57 -25.97 2.39
CA GLY A 548 -17.95 -26.57 3.67
C GLY A 548 -17.54 -28.03 3.88
N ALA A 549 -16.74 -28.64 2.99
CA ALA A 549 -16.25 -30.01 3.18
C ALA A 549 -15.09 -30.07 4.19
N PRO A 550 -15.09 -31.01 5.16
CA PRO A 550 -14.03 -31.10 6.17
C PRO A 550 -12.70 -31.56 5.57
N ILE A 551 -11.60 -31.03 6.09
CA ILE A 551 -10.23 -31.36 5.65
C ILE A 551 -9.59 -32.31 6.67
N TYR A 552 -9.07 -33.45 6.19
CA TYR A 552 -8.35 -34.42 7.03
C TYR A 552 -6.96 -33.92 7.45
N THR A 553 -6.18 -33.37 6.52
CA THR A 553 -4.80 -32.91 6.74
C THR A 553 -4.54 -31.60 6.00
N LYS A 554 -3.94 -30.62 6.69
CA LYS A 554 -3.59 -29.28 6.16
C LYS A 554 -2.10 -28.94 6.37
N THR A 555 -1.27 -29.96 6.40
CA THR A 555 0.14 -29.90 6.78
C THR A 555 1.07 -30.47 5.71
N ALA A 556 0.49 -31.02 4.65
CA ALA A 556 1.20 -31.41 3.44
C ALA A 556 0.26 -31.35 2.23
N VAL A 557 0.80 -30.94 1.09
CA VAL A 557 0.18 -31.14 -0.23
C VAL A 557 0.13 -32.62 -0.62
N LEU A 558 -0.81 -32.97 -1.48
CA LEU A 558 -0.94 -34.31 -2.07
C LEU A 558 0.13 -34.52 -3.16
N THR A 559 0.98 -35.53 -3.01
CA THR A 559 2.05 -35.86 -3.97
C THR A 559 2.03 -37.32 -4.40
N ALA A 560 2.64 -37.64 -5.54
CA ALA A 560 2.88 -39.02 -5.97
C ALA A 560 4.23 -39.52 -5.41
N GLY A 561 4.19 -40.18 -4.25
CA GLY A 561 5.37 -40.57 -3.47
C GLY A 561 5.94 -39.43 -2.61
N ARG A 562 6.78 -39.78 -1.62
CA ARG A 562 7.30 -38.86 -0.58
C ARG A 562 8.16 -37.71 -1.13
N ARG A 563 8.94 -37.97 -2.19
CA ARG A 563 9.80 -36.99 -2.89
C ARG A 563 9.29 -36.69 -4.31
N GLY A 564 8.03 -36.99 -4.61
CA GLY A 564 7.44 -36.79 -5.93
C GLY A 564 6.68 -35.48 -6.07
N PRO A 565 6.24 -35.15 -7.30
CA PRO A 565 5.56 -33.89 -7.60
C PRO A 565 4.17 -33.80 -6.97
N MET A 566 3.68 -32.57 -6.80
CA MET A 566 2.28 -32.30 -6.43
C MET A 566 1.30 -32.76 -7.52
N LEU A 567 0.08 -33.07 -7.11
CA LEU A 567 -0.99 -33.47 -8.02
C LEU A 567 -2.01 -32.34 -8.23
N MET A 568 -2.45 -32.19 -9.49
CA MET A 568 -3.52 -31.25 -9.87
C MET A 568 -4.84 -31.48 -9.10
N GLN A 569 -5.07 -32.71 -8.63
CA GLN A 569 -6.25 -33.10 -7.86
C GLN A 569 -6.20 -32.68 -6.38
N ASP A 570 -5.17 -31.96 -5.92
CA ASP A 570 -5.15 -31.35 -4.58
C ASP A 570 -6.05 -30.10 -4.52
N VAL A 571 -7.36 -30.34 -4.49
CA VAL A 571 -8.37 -29.28 -4.45
C VAL A 571 -8.33 -28.45 -3.17
N VAL A 572 -7.76 -28.97 -2.07
CA VAL A 572 -7.61 -28.21 -0.81
C VAL A 572 -6.55 -27.12 -0.98
N TYR A 573 -5.42 -27.44 -1.60
CA TYR A 573 -4.40 -26.46 -1.94
C TYR A 573 -4.93 -25.41 -2.93
N MET A 574 -5.61 -25.85 -4.00
CA MET A 574 -6.12 -24.94 -5.03
C MET A 574 -7.16 -23.97 -4.48
N ASP A 575 -8.09 -24.44 -3.64
CA ASP A 575 -9.13 -23.62 -3.01
C ASP A 575 -8.54 -22.50 -2.14
N GLU A 576 -7.60 -22.83 -1.25
CA GLU A 576 -6.97 -21.86 -0.36
C GLU A 576 -6.05 -20.89 -1.12
N MET A 577 -5.20 -21.41 -2.02
CA MET A 577 -4.23 -20.59 -2.73
C MET A 577 -4.92 -19.59 -3.67
N ALA A 578 -5.96 -20.02 -4.40
CA ALA A 578 -6.70 -19.13 -5.30
C ALA A 578 -7.43 -18.00 -4.56
N HIS A 579 -7.91 -18.26 -3.33
CA HIS A 579 -8.47 -17.20 -2.48
C HIS A 579 -7.37 -16.25 -1.98
N PHE A 580 -6.25 -16.79 -1.49
CA PHE A 580 -5.10 -16.01 -1.04
C PHE A 580 -4.59 -15.05 -2.12
N ASP A 581 -4.45 -15.53 -3.36
CA ASP A 581 -4.00 -14.75 -4.52
C ASP A 581 -4.94 -13.58 -4.87
N ARG A 582 -6.17 -13.57 -4.34
CA ARG A 582 -7.23 -12.57 -4.61
C ARG A 582 -7.59 -11.70 -3.40
N GLU A 583 -6.85 -11.78 -2.29
CA GLU A 583 -7.17 -11.01 -1.08
C GLU A 583 -7.04 -9.49 -1.26
N ARG A 584 -6.18 -9.03 -2.17
CA ARG A 584 -5.97 -7.60 -2.39
C ARG A 584 -7.02 -7.06 -3.36
N ILE A 585 -7.66 -5.96 -2.94
CA ILE A 585 -8.43 -5.07 -3.79
C ILE A 585 -7.59 -3.82 -4.08
N PRO A 586 -7.94 -2.99 -5.07
CA PRO A 586 -7.29 -1.69 -5.21
C PRO A 586 -7.40 -0.90 -3.90
N GLU A 587 -6.31 -0.30 -3.43
CA GLU A 587 -6.41 0.67 -2.34
C GLU A 587 -7.15 1.93 -2.80
N ARG A 588 -7.56 2.78 -1.86
CA ARG A 588 -8.10 4.10 -2.25
C ARG A 588 -7.00 4.91 -2.94
N VAL A 589 -7.32 5.53 -4.08
CA VAL A 589 -6.36 6.34 -4.87
C VAL A 589 -5.75 7.47 -4.02
N VAL A 590 -6.51 8.01 -3.08
CA VAL A 590 -6.08 8.92 -2.00
C VAL A 590 -6.57 8.38 -0.67
N HIS A 591 -5.91 8.75 0.42
CA HIS A 591 -6.30 8.33 1.77
C HIS A 591 -6.25 6.80 2.01
N ALA A 592 -5.26 6.12 1.41
CA ALA A 592 -5.10 4.67 1.51
C ALA A 592 -4.85 4.20 2.96
N LYS A 593 -3.86 4.77 3.65
CA LYS A 593 -3.56 4.45 5.06
C LYS A 593 -4.56 5.09 6.02
N GLY A 594 -5.18 4.31 6.90
CA GLY A 594 -6.15 4.84 7.87
C GLY A 594 -6.61 3.88 8.96
N ALA A 595 -7.46 4.38 9.85
CA ALA A 595 -8.10 3.64 10.93
C ALA A 595 -9.61 3.94 10.94
N GLY A 596 -10.42 3.05 11.49
CA GLY A 596 -11.85 3.29 11.63
C GLY A 596 -12.41 2.81 12.97
N ALA A 597 -13.51 3.41 13.40
CA ALA A 597 -14.20 3.05 14.62
C ALA A 597 -15.70 3.37 14.52
N HIS A 598 -16.50 2.62 15.28
CA HIS A 598 -17.93 2.83 15.42
C HIS A 598 -18.24 3.67 16.64
N GLY A 599 -19.42 4.29 16.60
CA GLY A 599 -19.88 5.15 17.67
C GLY A 599 -21.31 5.60 17.50
N TYR A 600 -21.62 6.73 18.12
CA TYR A 600 -22.89 7.40 17.96
C TYR A 600 -22.71 8.92 17.98
N PHE A 601 -23.66 9.60 17.34
CA PHE A 601 -23.85 11.04 17.47
C PHE A 601 -25.08 11.33 18.31
N GLU A 602 -24.96 12.21 19.29
CA GLU A 602 -26.02 12.64 20.19
C GLU A 602 -26.27 14.14 20.01
N VAL A 603 -27.51 14.51 19.71
CA VAL A 603 -27.95 15.92 19.64
C VAL A 603 -27.97 16.52 21.04
N THR A 604 -27.31 17.66 21.25
CA THR A 604 -27.30 18.36 22.54
C THR A 604 -28.01 19.72 22.47
N HIS A 605 -28.17 20.27 21.27
CA HIS A 605 -28.79 21.57 21.04
C HIS A 605 -29.79 21.52 19.89
N ASP A 606 -30.85 22.31 20.00
CA ASP A 606 -31.88 22.40 18.96
C ASP A 606 -31.43 23.33 17.82
N ILE A 607 -31.29 22.75 16.62
CA ILE A 607 -30.99 23.47 15.38
C ILE A 607 -32.09 23.30 14.31
N THR A 608 -33.28 22.82 14.70
CA THR A 608 -34.39 22.53 13.78
C THR A 608 -34.90 23.77 13.04
N LYS A 609 -34.61 24.97 13.56
CA LYS A 609 -34.83 26.24 12.85
C LYS A 609 -34.05 26.37 11.54
N TYR A 610 -32.94 25.64 11.39
CA TYR A 610 -32.09 25.65 10.19
C TYR A 610 -32.28 24.42 9.30
N THR A 611 -32.62 23.25 9.87
CA THR A 611 -32.67 21.99 9.12
C THR A 611 -33.82 21.08 9.55
N LYS A 612 -34.44 20.39 8.58
CA LYS A 612 -35.43 19.32 8.79
C LYS A 612 -34.81 17.93 8.92
N ALA A 613 -33.48 17.82 8.84
CA ALA A 613 -32.81 16.53 8.84
C ALA A 613 -33.10 15.73 10.10
N ASN A 614 -33.60 14.51 9.92
CA ASN A 614 -34.14 13.71 11.01
C ASN A 614 -33.11 13.40 12.11
N ILE A 615 -31.82 13.35 11.76
CA ILE A 615 -30.71 13.20 12.72
C ILE A 615 -30.67 14.30 13.79
N PHE A 616 -31.16 15.51 13.49
CA PHE A 616 -31.16 16.67 14.40
C PHE A 616 -32.55 16.97 15.01
N SER A 617 -33.52 16.06 14.84
CA SER A 617 -34.94 16.31 15.15
C SER A 617 -35.27 16.58 16.61
N LYS A 618 -34.46 16.10 17.56
CA LYS A 618 -34.65 16.36 18.99
C LYS A 618 -33.35 16.22 19.78
N ILE A 619 -33.21 17.00 20.83
CA ILE A 619 -32.15 16.86 21.84
C ILE A 619 -32.22 15.46 22.46
N GLY A 620 -31.07 14.84 22.69
CA GLY A 620 -30.92 13.47 23.19
C GLY A 620 -31.11 12.39 22.13
N LYS A 621 -31.45 12.72 20.87
CA LYS A 621 -31.48 11.72 19.81
C LYS A 621 -30.07 11.19 19.56
N GLN A 622 -29.92 9.87 19.62
CA GLN A 622 -28.70 9.17 19.25
C GLN A 622 -28.84 8.52 17.87
N THR A 623 -27.82 8.70 17.04
CA THR A 623 -27.71 8.11 15.70
C THR A 623 -26.41 7.33 15.61
N PRO A 624 -26.45 6.01 15.33
CA PRO A 624 -25.24 5.23 15.11
C PRO A 624 -24.40 5.78 13.97
N LEU A 625 -23.09 5.65 14.08
CA LEU A 625 -22.16 6.10 13.04
C LEU A 625 -20.92 5.23 12.94
N PHE A 626 -20.23 5.38 11.82
CA PHE A 626 -18.90 4.85 11.58
C PHE A 626 -17.98 5.99 11.09
N VAL A 627 -16.77 6.06 11.62
CA VAL A 627 -15.76 7.04 11.25
C VAL A 627 -14.54 6.34 10.65
N ARG A 628 -13.96 6.93 9.61
CA ARG A 628 -12.63 6.59 9.12
C ARG A 628 -11.73 7.82 9.13
N PHE A 629 -10.55 7.64 9.73
CA PHE A 629 -9.44 8.58 9.69
C PHE A 629 -8.35 8.07 8.74
N SER A 630 -7.53 8.97 8.20
CA SER A 630 -6.48 8.58 7.25
C SER A 630 -5.44 9.68 7.03
N THR A 631 -4.27 9.33 6.50
CA THR A 631 -3.41 10.28 5.76
C THR A 631 -3.98 10.51 4.34
N VAL A 632 -3.25 11.13 3.41
CA VAL A 632 -3.71 11.44 2.03
C VAL A 632 -2.80 10.84 0.97
N GLY A 633 -1.53 11.25 0.93
CA GLY A 633 -0.62 11.00 -0.19
C GLY A 633 0.00 9.60 -0.19
N GLY A 634 0.25 9.06 1.00
CA GLY A 634 0.87 7.74 1.21
C GLY A 634 -0.03 6.56 0.84
N GLU A 635 0.61 5.47 0.45
CA GLU A 635 -0.01 4.17 0.16
C GLU A 635 -0.30 3.37 1.46
N SER A 636 -0.91 2.19 1.37
CA SER A 636 -1.40 1.41 2.52
C SER A 636 -0.33 1.00 3.55
N GLY A 637 0.95 0.94 3.15
CA GLY A 637 2.10 0.63 4.01
C GLY A 637 2.87 1.86 4.53
N SER A 638 2.41 3.08 4.21
CA SER A 638 3.06 4.33 4.66
C SER A 638 2.84 4.60 6.16
N ALA A 639 3.63 5.51 6.74
CA ALA A 639 3.56 5.85 8.16
C ALA A 639 2.43 6.84 8.51
N ASP A 640 1.76 6.62 9.63
CA ASP A 640 0.65 7.45 10.14
C ASP A 640 1.06 8.87 10.53
N THR A 641 2.32 9.06 10.94
CA THR A 641 2.84 10.32 11.51
C THR A 641 3.46 11.26 10.46
N ALA A 642 3.43 10.90 9.18
CA ALA A 642 3.93 11.75 8.10
C ALA A 642 3.18 13.10 8.05
N ARG A 643 3.89 14.18 7.66
CA ARG A 643 3.26 15.50 7.45
C ARG A 643 2.29 15.40 6.28
N ASP A 644 1.00 15.53 6.57
CA ASP A 644 -0.08 15.37 5.59
C ASP A 644 -1.38 15.96 6.17
N PRO A 645 -2.39 16.36 5.38
CA PRO A 645 -3.74 16.48 5.94
C PRO A 645 -4.20 15.13 6.51
N ARG A 646 -5.25 15.15 7.33
CA ARG A 646 -5.90 13.91 7.77
C ARG A 646 -7.34 13.87 7.31
N GLY A 647 -7.72 12.73 6.71
CA GLY A 647 -9.12 12.40 6.44
C GLY A 647 -9.90 12.27 7.73
N PHE A 648 -11.13 12.76 7.75
CA PHE A 648 -12.07 12.64 8.85
C PHE A 648 -13.46 12.41 8.26
N ALA A 649 -13.71 11.20 7.77
CA ALA A 649 -14.96 10.83 7.12
C ALA A 649 -15.93 10.19 8.12
N ILE A 650 -17.17 10.67 8.17
CA ILE A 650 -18.20 10.22 9.11
C ILE A 650 -19.41 9.75 8.32
N LYS A 651 -19.89 8.54 8.59
CA LYS A 651 -21.13 7.95 8.07
C LYS A 651 -22.13 7.86 9.20
N PHE A 652 -23.24 8.60 9.10
CA PHE A 652 -24.35 8.52 10.03
C PHE A 652 -25.43 7.59 9.46
N TYR A 653 -25.76 6.53 10.18
CA TYR A 653 -26.85 5.62 9.79
C TYR A 653 -28.18 6.21 10.29
N THR A 654 -28.85 7.01 9.46
CA THR A 654 -30.10 7.69 9.84
C THR A 654 -31.33 6.86 9.42
N GLU A 655 -32.49 7.24 9.91
CA GLU A 655 -33.77 6.65 9.52
C GLU A 655 -34.22 7.04 8.09
N GLU A 656 -33.54 7.99 7.45
CA GLU A 656 -33.86 8.51 6.11
C GLU A 656 -32.74 8.27 5.08
N GLY A 657 -31.81 7.36 5.37
CA GLY A 657 -30.63 7.12 4.54
C GLY A 657 -29.34 7.18 5.36
N ASN A 658 -28.24 6.76 4.75
CA ASN A 658 -26.94 7.16 5.26
C ASN A 658 -26.69 8.62 4.90
N TRP A 659 -26.19 9.40 5.87
CA TRP A 659 -25.57 10.69 5.60
C TRP A 659 -24.07 10.56 5.76
N ASP A 660 -23.30 10.88 4.72
CA ASP A 660 -21.84 10.88 4.79
C ASP A 660 -21.29 12.31 4.78
N LEU A 661 -20.65 12.70 5.88
CA LEU A 661 -19.88 13.94 5.97
C LEU A 661 -18.39 13.59 5.81
N VAL A 662 -17.90 13.70 4.58
CA VAL A 662 -16.55 13.27 4.20
C VAL A 662 -15.57 14.44 4.34
N GLY A 663 -15.17 14.68 5.58
CA GLY A 663 -14.35 15.82 5.99
C GLY A 663 -12.84 15.56 6.03
N ASN A 664 -12.12 16.59 6.46
CA ASN A 664 -10.68 16.57 6.78
C ASN A 664 -10.41 17.21 8.14
N ASN A 665 -9.18 17.12 8.64
CA ASN A 665 -8.73 17.82 9.85
C ASN A 665 -8.43 19.32 9.62
N THR A 666 -8.73 19.82 8.43
CA THR A 666 -8.55 21.22 8.02
C THR A 666 -9.89 21.83 7.54
N PRO A 667 -10.18 23.10 7.86
CA PRO A 667 -11.39 23.78 7.39
C PRO A 667 -11.34 24.18 5.90
N ILE A 668 -10.19 24.03 5.25
CA ILE A 668 -9.94 24.47 3.87
C ILE A 668 -9.26 23.37 3.05
N PHE A 669 -9.11 23.60 1.75
CA PHE A 669 -8.37 22.71 0.85
C PHE A 669 -7.38 23.47 -0.03
N PHE A 670 -6.53 22.74 -0.77
CA PHE A 670 -5.46 23.31 -1.60
C PHE A 670 -5.97 23.97 -2.87
N ILE A 671 -7.06 23.46 -3.44
CA ILE A 671 -7.59 23.92 -4.73
C ILE A 671 -9.08 24.18 -4.59
N ARG A 672 -9.61 25.06 -5.46
CA ARG A 672 -11.01 25.49 -5.47
C ARG A 672 -11.81 25.05 -6.70
N ASP A 673 -11.19 24.31 -7.60
CA ASP A 673 -11.81 23.78 -8.82
C ASP A 673 -11.33 22.32 -9.03
N PRO A 674 -12.25 21.35 -9.18
CA PRO A 674 -11.90 19.93 -9.12
C PRO A 674 -11.18 19.43 -10.37
N ILE A 675 -11.17 20.19 -11.48
CA ILE A 675 -10.37 19.84 -12.67
C ILE A 675 -8.86 19.73 -12.35
N HIS A 676 -8.40 20.41 -11.30
CA HIS A 676 -7.01 20.37 -10.85
C HIS A 676 -6.70 19.24 -9.88
N PHE A 677 -7.71 18.49 -9.40
CA PHE A 677 -7.53 17.50 -8.34
C PHE A 677 -6.62 16.33 -8.76
N PRO A 678 -6.78 15.72 -9.96
CA PRO A 678 -5.86 14.67 -10.40
C PRO A 678 -4.40 15.13 -10.44
N ASN A 679 -4.15 16.29 -11.07
CA ASN A 679 -2.81 16.88 -11.15
C ASN A 679 -2.21 17.16 -9.76
N PHE A 680 -2.99 17.77 -8.86
CA PHE A 680 -2.56 18.00 -7.48
C PHE A 680 -2.17 16.68 -6.80
N ILE A 681 -3.01 15.65 -6.88
CA ILE A 681 -2.71 14.37 -6.23
C ILE A 681 -1.49 13.68 -6.85
N HIS A 682 -1.31 13.75 -8.18
CA HIS A 682 -0.12 13.22 -8.84
C HIS A 682 1.15 13.87 -8.30
N THR A 683 1.17 15.19 -8.09
CA THR A 683 2.35 15.89 -7.55
C THR A 683 2.64 15.57 -6.09
N GLN A 684 1.64 15.15 -5.31
CA GLN A 684 1.84 14.67 -3.93
C GLN A 684 2.27 13.20 -3.85
N LYS A 685 2.33 12.49 -4.98
CA LYS A 685 2.63 11.06 -5.03
C LYS A 685 4.01 10.81 -5.62
N ARG A 686 4.16 9.74 -6.39
CA ARG A 686 5.45 9.21 -6.83
C ARG A 686 5.71 9.66 -8.26
N ASN A 687 6.95 10.05 -8.54
CA ASN A 687 7.40 10.35 -9.89
C ASN A 687 7.19 9.12 -10.79
N PRO A 688 6.66 9.28 -12.02
CA PRO A 688 6.28 8.16 -12.88
C PRO A 688 7.45 7.32 -13.36
N GLN A 689 8.69 7.81 -13.34
CA GLN A 689 9.88 7.07 -13.74
C GLN A 689 10.58 6.45 -12.53
N THR A 690 10.94 7.27 -11.54
CA THR A 690 11.78 6.83 -10.41
C THR A 690 10.98 6.12 -9.32
N HIS A 691 9.66 6.34 -9.27
CA HIS A 691 8.75 5.90 -8.20
C HIS A 691 9.06 6.47 -6.81
N LEU A 692 9.91 7.49 -6.73
CA LEU A 692 10.24 8.23 -5.51
C LEU A 692 9.26 9.39 -5.32
N LYS A 693 9.12 9.89 -4.08
CA LYS A 693 8.46 11.19 -3.84
C LYS A 693 9.27 12.32 -4.48
N ASP A 694 8.57 13.30 -5.06
CA ASP A 694 9.18 14.39 -5.81
C ASP A 694 8.78 15.75 -5.24
N VAL A 695 9.69 16.34 -4.47
CA VAL A 695 9.48 17.63 -3.80
C VAL A 695 9.46 18.78 -4.82
N ASN A 696 10.12 18.64 -5.98
CA ASN A 696 10.05 19.63 -7.05
C ASN A 696 8.65 19.66 -7.64
N ALA A 697 8.09 18.51 -8.04
CA ALA A 697 6.73 18.45 -8.59
C ALA A 697 5.68 19.04 -7.63
N MET A 698 5.81 18.75 -6.34
CA MET A 698 4.94 19.28 -5.29
C MET A 698 4.97 20.81 -5.20
N PHE A 699 6.15 21.42 -5.08
CA PHE A 699 6.28 22.88 -4.97
C PHE A 699 6.10 23.60 -6.31
N ASP A 700 6.40 22.98 -7.44
CA ASP A 700 6.14 23.54 -8.77
C ASP A 700 4.62 23.71 -9.01
N PHE A 701 3.82 22.72 -8.63
CA PHE A 701 2.37 22.85 -8.67
C PHE A 701 1.88 24.01 -7.78
N TRP A 702 2.38 24.13 -6.54
CA TRP A 702 2.00 25.21 -5.63
C TRP A 702 2.53 26.59 -6.05
N LEU A 703 3.65 26.64 -6.77
CA LEU A 703 4.16 27.87 -7.38
C LEU A 703 3.17 28.40 -8.41
N HIS A 704 2.62 27.52 -9.24
CA HIS A 704 1.70 27.88 -10.31
C HIS A 704 0.24 27.99 -9.86
N ARG A 705 -0.12 27.45 -8.70
CA ARG A 705 -1.48 27.48 -8.11
C ARG A 705 -1.49 28.17 -6.73
N PRO A 706 -1.31 29.50 -6.66
CA PRO A 706 -1.21 30.24 -5.39
C PRO A 706 -2.48 30.16 -4.52
N GLU A 707 -3.62 29.70 -5.04
CA GLU A 707 -4.79 29.38 -4.22
C GLU A 707 -4.50 28.33 -3.13
N ALA A 708 -3.46 27.52 -3.30
CA ALA A 708 -3.04 26.49 -2.36
C ALA A 708 -2.38 27.03 -1.09
N LEU A 709 -1.87 28.26 -1.12
CA LEU A 709 -0.99 28.81 -0.08
C LEU A 709 -1.63 28.76 1.31
N HIS A 710 -2.94 28.97 1.44
CA HIS A 710 -3.63 28.92 2.73
C HIS A 710 -3.55 27.52 3.37
N GLN A 711 -3.86 26.48 2.59
CA GLN A 711 -3.79 25.11 3.07
C GLN A 711 -2.33 24.62 3.19
N VAL A 712 -1.43 25.06 2.32
CA VAL A 712 0.00 24.76 2.41
C VAL A 712 0.59 25.32 3.72
N MET A 713 0.25 26.56 4.09
CA MET A 713 0.65 27.10 5.41
C MET A 713 0.05 26.31 6.56
N PHE A 714 -1.21 25.88 6.48
CA PHE A 714 -1.81 25.02 7.51
C PHE A 714 -1.06 23.67 7.63
N LEU A 715 -0.72 23.04 6.50
CA LEU A 715 0.02 21.79 6.43
C LEU A 715 1.43 21.89 7.04
N PHE A 716 2.12 23.01 6.82
CA PHE A 716 3.48 23.24 7.35
C PHE A 716 3.49 23.85 8.76
N SER A 717 2.32 24.13 9.34
CA SER A 717 2.19 24.44 10.77
C SER A 717 2.36 23.18 11.63
N ASP A 718 2.28 23.32 12.95
CA ASP A 718 2.28 22.19 13.88
C ASP A 718 1.15 21.20 13.59
N ARG A 719 0.02 21.65 13.01
CA ARG A 719 -1.14 20.79 12.71
C ARG A 719 -0.95 19.82 11.54
N GLY A 720 0.20 19.89 10.85
CA GLY A 720 0.56 18.92 9.81
C GLY A 720 0.93 17.53 10.35
N THR A 721 1.28 17.43 11.64
CA THR A 721 1.70 16.20 12.30
C THR A 721 0.91 16.01 13.61
N PRO A 722 -0.41 15.77 13.56
CA PRO A 722 -1.22 15.58 14.76
C PRO A 722 -0.76 14.36 15.57
N ASP A 723 -0.89 14.43 16.90
CA ASP A 723 -0.58 13.34 17.81
C ASP A 723 -1.78 12.37 17.90
N GLY A 724 -1.79 11.37 17.01
CA GLY A 724 -2.92 10.44 16.87
C GLY A 724 -4.16 11.09 16.29
N TYR A 725 -5.18 10.27 16.00
CA TYR A 725 -6.44 10.78 15.41
C TYR A 725 -7.34 11.47 16.45
N ARG A 726 -7.17 11.17 17.74
CA ARG A 726 -8.06 11.65 18.81
C ARG A 726 -7.84 13.12 19.20
N HIS A 727 -6.70 13.68 18.80
CA HIS A 727 -6.25 15.03 19.15
C HIS A 727 -6.27 16.01 17.97
N MET A 728 -7.10 15.75 16.96
CA MET A 728 -7.31 16.69 15.85
C MET A 728 -8.78 17.12 15.74
N ASN A 729 -9.00 18.29 15.16
CA ASN A 729 -10.33 18.72 14.75
C ASN A 729 -10.77 17.94 13.50
N GLY A 730 -12.08 17.94 13.24
CA GLY A 730 -12.66 17.56 11.95
C GLY A 730 -13.46 18.72 11.37
N TYR A 731 -13.56 18.80 10.06
CA TYR A 731 -14.33 19.83 9.37
C TYR A 731 -14.98 19.22 8.14
N GLY A 732 -16.19 19.67 7.82
CA GLY A 732 -16.78 19.41 6.49
C GLY A 732 -16.02 20.11 5.36
N SER A 733 -15.22 21.13 5.71
CA SER A 733 -14.46 22.05 4.85
C SER A 733 -15.35 22.87 3.92
N HIS A 734 -16.13 22.21 3.07
CA HIS A 734 -17.08 22.82 2.14
C HIS A 734 -18.21 23.55 2.84
N THR A 735 -18.75 24.52 2.11
CA THR A 735 -20.07 25.09 2.42
C THR A 735 -21.13 24.08 2.02
N PHE A 736 -22.13 23.87 2.89
CA PHE A 736 -23.33 23.07 2.61
C PHE A 736 -24.56 23.97 2.76
N LYS A 737 -25.73 23.46 2.41
CA LYS A 737 -27.01 24.13 2.59
C LYS A 737 -27.88 23.33 3.56
N LEU A 738 -28.49 24.00 4.53
CA LEU A 738 -29.46 23.44 5.46
C LEU A 738 -30.84 23.99 5.13
N VAL A 739 -31.85 23.12 5.14
CA VAL A 739 -33.24 23.48 4.79
C VAL A 739 -34.17 23.02 5.89
N ASN A 740 -34.91 23.95 6.48
CA ASN A 740 -35.84 23.65 7.58
C ASN A 740 -37.19 23.09 7.09
N LYS A 741 -38.09 22.79 8.03
CA LYS A 741 -39.41 22.21 7.74
C LYS A 741 -40.32 23.10 6.89
N ASP A 742 -40.09 24.41 6.92
CA ASP A 742 -40.86 25.42 6.17
C ASP A 742 -40.26 25.67 4.78
N GLY A 743 -39.16 24.99 4.43
CA GLY A 743 -38.45 25.16 3.17
C GLY A 743 -37.48 26.33 3.14
N HIS A 744 -37.26 27.03 4.27
CA HIS A 744 -36.27 28.10 4.35
C HIS A 744 -34.85 27.51 4.39
N ALA A 745 -33.98 28.04 3.53
CA ALA A 745 -32.60 27.57 3.38
C ALA A 745 -31.57 28.56 3.92
N VAL A 746 -30.50 28.03 4.51
CA VAL A 746 -29.29 28.77 4.91
C VAL A 746 -28.05 27.99 4.49
N TYR A 747 -26.91 28.66 4.32
CA TYR A 747 -25.64 27.99 4.14
C TYR A 747 -24.99 27.67 5.49
N CYS A 748 -24.18 26.60 5.55
CA CYS A 748 -23.46 26.21 6.75
C CYS A 748 -22.06 25.65 6.49
N LYS A 749 -21.23 25.66 7.54
CA LYS A 749 -19.96 24.91 7.65
C LYS A 749 -20.02 24.00 8.89
N PHE A 750 -19.56 22.75 8.78
CA PHE A 750 -19.51 21.80 9.91
C PHE A 750 -18.13 21.76 10.57
N HIS A 751 -18.09 21.76 11.90
CA HIS A 751 -16.88 21.76 12.73
C HIS A 751 -16.97 20.73 13.86
N PHE A 752 -16.02 19.81 13.94
CA PHE A 752 -15.86 18.85 15.04
C PHE A 752 -14.64 19.24 15.87
N LYS A 753 -14.85 19.60 17.14
CA LYS A 753 -13.78 19.98 18.06
C LYS A 753 -13.54 18.85 19.08
N PRO A 754 -12.30 18.33 19.23
CA PRO A 754 -12.02 17.23 20.14
C PRO A 754 -12.15 17.71 21.59
N VAL A 755 -12.86 16.94 22.42
CA VAL A 755 -12.90 17.20 23.87
C VAL A 755 -11.54 16.93 24.51
N GLN A 756 -10.78 16.00 23.95
CA GLN A 756 -9.41 15.66 24.36
C GLN A 756 -8.38 16.79 24.09
N GLY A 757 -8.78 17.86 23.40
CA GLY A 757 -7.90 18.95 23.00
C GLY A 757 -7.03 18.62 21.77
N VAL A 758 -6.51 19.69 21.15
CA VAL A 758 -5.61 19.56 19.98
C VAL A 758 -4.18 19.35 20.46
N LYS A 759 -3.50 18.33 19.93
CA LYS A 759 -2.09 18.01 20.19
C LYS A 759 -1.39 17.62 18.89
N ASN A 760 -0.11 17.98 18.80
CA ASN A 760 0.70 17.70 17.62
C ASN A 760 2.08 17.17 18.05
N LEU A 761 2.65 16.32 17.19
CA LEU A 761 4.01 15.82 17.29
C LEU A 761 4.99 16.87 16.77
N LYS A 762 6.15 16.97 17.42
CA LYS A 762 7.32 17.65 16.83
C LYS A 762 7.81 16.84 15.62
N VAL A 763 8.53 17.49 14.71
CA VAL A 763 9.04 16.83 13.49
C VAL A 763 9.94 15.65 13.82
N GLU A 764 10.80 15.79 14.82
CA GLU A 764 11.72 14.76 15.25
C GLU A 764 10.98 13.53 15.81
N ASP A 765 9.92 13.76 16.59
CA ASP A 765 9.06 12.70 17.12
C ASP A 765 8.23 12.01 16.02
N ALA A 766 7.70 12.79 15.07
CA ALA A 766 6.96 12.26 13.94
C ALA A 766 7.83 11.35 13.06
N ASN A 767 9.07 11.76 12.77
CA ASN A 767 10.02 10.97 11.99
C ASN A 767 10.47 9.71 12.72
N ARG A 768 10.74 9.82 14.03
CA ARG A 768 11.07 8.66 14.87
C ARG A 768 9.93 7.64 14.88
N LEU A 769 8.70 8.09 15.13
CA LEU A 769 7.52 7.22 15.13
C LEU A 769 7.24 6.62 13.75
N ALA A 770 7.54 7.33 12.66
CA ALA A 770 7.38 6.78 11.32
C ALA A 770 8.23 5.53 11.08
N ALA A 771 9.37 5.41 11.78
CA ALA A 771 10.23 4.23 11.76
C ALA A 771 9.86 3.20 12.84
N GLU A 772 9.62 3.65 14.07
CA GLU A 772 9.41 2.78 15.24
C GLU A 772 8.00 2.18 15.31
N ASP A 773 6.97 2.94 14.96
CA ASP A 773 5.57 2.52 14.91
C ASP A 773 4.84 3.23 13.76
N PRO A 774 5.01 2.76 12.50
CA PRO A 774 4.35 3.36 11.35
C PRO A 774 2.81 3.33 11.44
N ASP A 775 2.25 2.62 12.43
CA ASP A 775 0.82 2.46 12.68
C ASP A 775 0.36 3.13 13.99
N TYR A 776 1.15 4.10 14.48
CA TYR A 776 0.94 4.80 15.74
C TYR A 776 -0.50 5.29 15.95
N SER A 777 -1.12 5.88 14.93
CA SER A 777 -2.47 6.46 15.07
C SER A 777 -3.56 5.38 15.03
N ILE A 778 -3.34 4.27 14.31
CA ILE A 778 -4.20 3.08 14.38
C ILE A 778 -4.14 2.49 15.80
N ARG A 779 -2.93 2.28 16.34
CA ARG A 779 -2.71 1.73 17.68
C ARG A 779 -3.32 2.61 18.77
N ASP A 780 -3.06 3.92 18.75
CA ASP A 780 -3.65 4.89 19.70
C ASP A 780 -5.18 4.81 19.74
N LEU A 781 -5.83 4.85 18.57
CA LEU A 781 -7.30 4.83 18.50
C LEU A 781 -7.86 3.50 19.02
N PHE A 782 -7.28 2.37 18.59
CA PHE A 782 -7.73 1.05 19.00
C PHE A 782 -7.64 0.89 20.52
N ASN A 783 -6.49 1.25 21.09
CA ASN A 783 -6.21 1.10 22.52
C ASN A 783 -7.04 2.01 23.39
N ALA A 784 -7.26 3.26 22.97
CA ALA A 784 -8.13 4.18 23.70
C ALA A 784 -9.54 3.59 23.85
N ILE A 785 -10.09 3.03 22.77
CA ILE A 785 -11.43 2.43 22.77
C ILE A 785 -11.49 1.16 23.63
N GLU A 786 -10.53 0.23 23.51
CA GLU A 786 -10.52 -0.98 24.34
C GLU A 786 -10.36 -0.66 25.84
N ARG A 787 -9.69 0.45 26.19
CA ARG A 787 -9.54 0.91 27.58
C ARG A 787 -10.75 1.69 28.11
N GLY A 788 -11.75 1.97 27.27
CA GLY A 788 -12.89 2.81 27.63
C GLY A 788 -12.59 4.32 27.63
N ASP A 789 -11.42 4.75 27.18
CA ASP A 789 -11.07 6.17 26.93
C ASP A 789 -11.63 6.63 25.59
N TYR A 790 -12.96 6.63 25.49
CA TYR A 790 -13.69 6.89 24.25
C TYR A 790 -13.44 8.33 23.77
N PRO A 791 -12.87 8.54 22.56
CA PRO A 791 -12.66 9.88 22.07
C PRO A 791 -13.99 10.54 21.68
N VAL A 792 -14.11 11.81 22.05
CA VAL A 792 -15.32 12.62 21.88
C VAL A 792 -15.01 13.87 21.07
N TRP A 793 -15.92 14.22 20.15
CA TRP A 793 -15.92 15.51 19.45
C TRP A 793 -17.25 16.22 19.63
N LYS A 794 -17.21 17.52 19.88
CA LYS A 794 -18.40 18.39 19.80
C LYS A 794 -18.59 18.86 18.37
N LEU A 795 -19.81 18.71 17.85
CA LEU A 795 -20.22 19.24 16.56
C LEU A 795 -20.74 20.67 16.73
N PHE A 796 -20.25 21.55 15.88
CA PHE A 796 -20.73 22.91 15.69
C PHE A 796 -21.04 23.18 14.22
N ILE A 797 -21.93 24.14 13.99
CA ILE A 797 -22.15 24.75 12.67
C ILE A 797 -21.86 26.25 12.70
N GLN A 798 -21.33 26.78 11.61
CA GLN A 798 -21.51 28.20 11.27
C GLN A 798 -22.71 28.32 10.34
N VAL A 799 -23.43 29.44 10.39
CA VAL A 799 -24.60 29.69 9.54
C VAL A 799 -24.45 31.03 8.83
N MET A 800 -24.66 31.04 7.51
CA MET A 800 -24.65 32.22 6.66
C MET A 800 -25.96 32.25 5.86
N THR A 801 -26.67 33.37 5.89
CA THR A 801 -27.88 33.57 5.07
C THR A 801 -27.52 33.79 3.61
N PHE A 802 -28.49 33.60 2.70
CA PHE A 802 -28.28 33.87 1.27
C PHE A 802 -27.92 35.34 1.02
N GLU A 803 -28.55 36.28 1.75
CA GLU A 803 -28.23 37.71 1.65
C GLU A 803 -26.79 38.02 2.08
N GLN A 804 -26.31 37.39 3.16
CA GLN A 804 -24.92 37.52 3.60
C GLN A 804 -23.94 36.92 2.57
N ALA A 805 -24.29 35.79 1.96
CA ALA A 805 -23.47 35.14 0.94
C ALA A 805 -23.26 36.03 -0.31
N GLU A 806 -24.29 36.73 -0.76
CA GLU A 806 -24.19 37.69 -1.88
C GLU A 806 -23.30 38.89 -1.55
N LYS A 807 -23.35 39.37 -0.30
CA LYS A 807 -22.58 40.53 0.16
C LYS A 807 -21.18 40.19 0.65
N TRP A 808 -20.84 38.91 0.76
CA TRP A 808 -19.54 38.48 1.26
C TRP A 808 -18.42 38.87 0.28
N GLU A 809 -17.34 39.44 0.82
CA GLU A 809 -16.20 39.95 0.04
C GLU A 809 -15.54 38.83 -0.77
N PHE A 810 -15.35 37.66 -0.15
CA PHE A 810 -14.87 36.46 -0.81
C PHE A 810 -16.02 35.66 -1.42
N ASN A 811 -15.72 34.71 -2.31
CA ASN A 811 -16.71 33.70 -2.68
C ASN A 811 -16.98 32.78 -1.46
N PRO A 812 -18.21 32.74 -0.89
CA PRO A 812 -18.52 31.92 0.28
C PRO A 812 -18.48 30.40 0.00
N PHE A 813 -18.38 30.01 -1.28
CA PHE A 813 -18.29 28.64 -1.76
C PHE A 813 -16.87 28.25 -2.19
N ASP A 814 -15.88 29.14 -2.04
CA ASP A 814 -14.48 28.81 -2.27
C ASP A 814 -13.92 28.06 -1.06
N VAL A 815 -13.60 26.76 -1.23
CA VAL A 815 -13.07 25.91 -0.16
C VAL A 815 -11.67 26.32 0.32
N THR A 816 -10.98 27.24 -0.38
CA THR A 816 -9.71 27.82 0.11
C THR A 816 -9.94 28.93 1.15
N LYS A 817 -11.20 29.30 1.41
CA LYS A 817 -11.59 30.36 2.35
C LYS A 817 -12.30 29.82 3.58
N VAL A 818 -11.93 30.35 4.75
CA VAL A 818 -12.70 30.19 5.99
C VAL A 818 -13.71 31.32 6.17
N TRP A 819 -14.78 31.05 6.92
CA TRP A 819 -15.67 32.07 7.44
C TRP A 819 -15.14 32.51 8.81
N PRO A 820 -14.75 33.79 9.01
CA PRO A 820 -14.23 34.26 10.29
C PRO A 820 -15.21 33.97 11.43
N HIS A 821 -14.71 33.38 12.52
CA HIS A 821 -15.56 33.06 13.67
C HIS A 821 -16.13 34.31 14.37
N SER A 822 -15.52 35.48 14.19
CA SER A 822 -16.04 36.77 14.67
C SER A 822 -17.36 37.14 14.01
N ASP A 823 -17.49 36.80 12.72
CA ASP A 823 -18.63 37.23 11.89
C ASP A 823 -19.69 36.12 11.84
N TYR A 824 -19.23 34.86 11.85
CA TYR A 824 -20.05 33.65 11.84
C TYR A 824 -19.65 32.76 13.02
N PRO A 825 -20.19 32.99 14.23
CA PRO A 825 -19.83 32.24 15.41
C PRO A 825 -20.25 30.76 15.33
N LEU A 826 -19.55 29.91 16.08
CA LEU A 826 -19.86 28.49 16.18
C LEU A 826 -21.14 28.28 17.03
N ILE A 827 -22.11 27.56 16.46
CA ILE A 827 -23.35 27.15 17.11
C ILE A 827 -23.22 25.66 17.45
N GLU A 828 -23.28 25.31 18.73
CA GLU A 828 -23.20 23.90 19.16
C GLU A 828 -24.42 23.11 18.68
N VAL A 829 -24.21 21.85 18.28
CA VAL A 829 -25.26 20.96 17.77
C VAL A 829 -25.38 19.69 18.61
N GLY A 830 -24.26 19.05 18.89
CA GLY A 830 -24.22 17.72 19.48
C GLY A 830 -22.82 17.23 19.77
N LYS A 831 -22.69 15.96 20.13
CA LYS A 831 -21.41 15.29 20.34
C LYS A 831 -21.37 13.94 19.63
N MET A 832 -20.20 13.61 19.08
CA MET A 832 -19.87 12.29 18.54
C MET A 832 -18.96 11.58 19.55
N VAL A 833 -19.26 10.32 19.83
CA VAL A 833 -18.46 9.44 20.71
C VAL A 833 -18.10 8.18 19.94
N LEU A 834 -16.81 7.82 19.89
CA LEU A 834 -16.36 6.54 19.31
C LEU A 834 -16.10 5.54 20.43
N ASN A 835 -16.85 4.45 20.45
CA ASN A 835 -16.88 3.53 21.59
C ASN A 835 -16.78 2.05 21.22
N ARG A 836 -16.53 1.73 19.94
CA ARG A 836 -16.38 0.35 19.50
C ARG A 836 -15.39 0.22 18.35
N ASN A 837 -14.38 -0.61 18.52
CA ASN A 837 -13.45 -0.98 17.46
C ASN A 837 -14.11 -1.87 16.39
N PRO A 838 -13.58 -1.91 15.17
CA PRO A 838 -13.94 -2.90 14.17
C PRO A 838 -13.75 -4.33 14.70
N GLN A 839 -14.62 -5.27 14.33
CA GLN A 839 -14.39 -6.69 14.59
C GLN A 839 -13.42 -7.28 13.56
N ASN A 840 -13.53 -6.82 12.30
CA ASN A 840 -12.58 -7.10 11.24
C ASN A 840 -12.28 -5.81 10.45
N TYR A 841 -11.01 -5.42 10.42
CA TYR A 841 -10.54 -4.21 9.75
C TYR A 841 -10.85 -4.23 8.25
N PHE A 842 -10.61 -5.33 7.54
CA PHE A 842 -10.83 -5.35 6.10
C PHE A 842 -12.32 -5.19 5.75
N ALA A 843 -13.20 -5.92 6.44
CA ALA A 843 -14.64 -5.89 6.20
C ALA A 843 -15.30 -4.55 6.58
N GLU A 844 -14.83 -3.90 7.63
CA GLU A 844 -15.49 -2.70 8.18
C GLU A 844 -14.75 -1.40 7.86
N VAL A 845 -13.42 -1.42 7.77
CA VAL A 845 -12.60 -0.21 7.51
C VAL A 845 -12.18 -0.15 6.04
N GLU A 846 -11.50 -1.18 5.53
CA GLU A 846 -10.97 -1.14 4.16
C GLU A 846 -12.11 -1.08 3.13
N GLN A 847 -13.16 -1.87 3.33
CA GLN A 847 -14.35 -1.90 2.47
C GLN A 847 -15.38 -0.79 2.74
N SER A 848 -15.15 0.08 3.73
CA SER A 848 -16.02 1.25 3.93
C SER A 848 -15.99 2.19 2.73
N ALA A 849 -17.14 2.76 2.39
CA ALA A 849 -17.33 3.68 1.28
C ALA A 849 -18.10 4.90 1.77
N PHE A 850 -17.45 6.06 1.78
CA PHE A 850 -18.04 7.33 2.17
C PHE A 850 -18.24 8.19 0.93
N CYS A 851 -19.44 8.63 0.62
CA CYS A 851 -19.70 9.43 -0.56
C CYS A 851 -20.39 10.74 -0.19
N PRO A 852 -19.81 11.93 -0.49
CA PRO A 852 -20.47 13.22 -0.24
C PRO A 852 -21.86 13.34 -0.88
N ALA A 853 -22.16 12.52 -1.90
CA ALA A 853 -23.47 12.46 -2.51
C ALA A 853 -24.55 11.81 -1.62
N HIS A 854 -24.16 11.08 -0.57
CA HIS A 854 -25.08 10.51 0.41
C HIS A 854 -25.55 11.60 1.39
N LEU A 855 -26.53 12.38 0.96
CA LEU A 855 -27.25 13.35 1.79
C LEU A 855 -28.62 12.81 2.21
N VAL A 856 -29.20 13.44 3.22
CA VAL A 856 -30.55 13.15 3.72
C VAL A 856 -31.39 14.43 3.70
N PRO A 857 -32.74 14.33 3.65
CA PRO A 857 -33.60 15.51 3.55
C PRO A 857 -33.26 16.59 4.58
N GLY A 858 -33.11 17.84 4.16
CA GLY A 858 -32.73 18.96 5.03
C GLY A 858 -31.24 19.31 5.05
N ILE A 859 -30.40 18.53 4.36
CA ILE A 859 -29.00 18.84 4.06
C ILE A 859 -28.84 18.75 2.53
N GLU A 860 -28.31 19.79 1.91
CA GLU A 860 -28.18 19.93 0.46
C GLU A 860 -26.78 20.47 0.09
N PHE A 861 -26.40 20.34 -1.19
CA PHE A 861 -25.14 20.87 -1.70
C PHE A 861 -25.19 22.41 -1.81
N SER A 862 -24.02 23.05 -1.69
CA SER A 862 -23.81 24.41 -2.16
C SER A 862 -23.19 24.44 -3.57
N PRO A 863 -23.08 25.62 -4.20
CA PRO A 863 -22.35 25.82 -5.46
C PRO A 863 -20.81 25.67 -5.38
N ASP A 864 -20.25 25.12 -4.29
CA ASP A 864 -18.80 24.92 -4.17
C ASP A 864 -18.34 23.92 -5.25
N LYS A 865 -17.49 24.37 -6.19
CA LYS A 865 -17.07 23.54 -7.33
C LYS A 865 -16.38 22.25 -6.86
N MET A 866 -15.53 22.32 -5.84
CA MET A 866 -14.87 21.13 -5.30
C MET A 866 -15.89 20.15 -4.72
N LEU A 867 -16.88 20.65 -3.97
CA LEU A 867 -17.96 19.79 -3.47
C LEU A 867 -18.74 19.14 -4.62
N GLN A 868 -19.07 19.91 -5.67
CA GLN A 868 -19.79 19.41 -6.85
C GLN A 868 -19.02 18.30 -7.58
N GLY A 869 -17.71 18.46 -7.82
CA GLY A 869 -16.90 17.40 -8.43
C GLY A 869 -16.86 16.11 -7.60
N ARG A 870 -16.81 16.25 -6.26
CA ARG A 870 -16.81 15.10 -5.34
C ARG A 870 -18.12 14.30 -5.35
N ILE A 871 -19.23 14.85 -5.86
CA ILE A 871 -20.50 14.12 -6.01
C ILE A 871 -20.31 12.96 -6.99
N PHE A 872 -19.57 13.19 -8.08
CA PHE A 872 -19.27 12.17 -9.09
C PHE A 872 -18.19 11.20 -8.62
N SER A 873 -17.00 11.72 -8.29
CA SER A 873 -15.79 10.92 -8.12
C SER A 873 -15.90 9.79 -7.08
N TYR A 874 -16.52 10.06 -5.92
CA TYR A 874 -16.55 9.06 -4.85
C TYR A 874 -17.39 7.85 -5.23
N THR A 875 -18.52 8.04 -5.92
CA THR A 875 -19.33 6.93 -6.39
C THR A 875 -18.58 6.13 -7.46
N ASP A 876 -17.92 6.83 -8.38
CA ASP A 876 -17.18 6.24 -9.48
C ASP A 876 -15.98 5.39 -9.01
N THR A 877 -15.13 5.92 -8.13
CA THR A 877 -14.00 5.16 -7.57
C THR A 877 -14.46 3.96 -6.72
N HIS A 878 -15.63 4.02 -6.06
CA HIS A 878 -16.18 2.87 -5.34
C HIS A 878 -16.66 1.76 -6.28
N PHE A 879 -17.23 2.10 -7.44
CA PHE A 879 -17.58 1.09 -8.45
C PHE A 879 -16.36 0.33 -8.96
N HIS A 880 -15.24 1.01 -9.14
CA HIS A 880 -13.96 0.39 -9.51
C HIS A 880 -13.39 -0.47 -8.37
N ARG A 881 -13.25 0.12 -7.18
CA ARG A 881 -12.51 -0.49 -6.07
C ARG A 881 -13.23 -1.66 -5.41
N LEU A 882 -14.55 -1.55 -5.22
CA LEU A 882 -15.37 -2.50 -4.46
C LEU A 882 -16.38 -3.24 -5.33
N GLY A 883 -16.71 -2.69 -6.50
CA GLY A 883 -17.71 -3.23 -7.41
C GLY A 883 -19.05 -2.47 -7.37
N PRO A 884 -19.93 -2.73 -8.35
CA PRO A 884 -21.18 -1.98 -8.55
C PRO A 884 -22.15 -2.06 -7.36
N ASN A 885 -22.12 -3.16 -6.61
CA ASN A 885 -22.98 -3.40 -5.46
C ASN A 885 -22.32 -3.07 -4.10
N TYR A 886 -21.28 -2.23 -4.05
CA TYR A 886 -20.55 -1.90 -2.82
C TYR A 886 -21.44 -1.43 -1.65
N ILE A 887 -22.59 -0.79 -1.97
CA ILE A 887 -23.56 -0.30 -0.97
C ILE A 887 -24.25 -1.44 -0.20
N GLN A 888 -24.23 -2.67 -0.74
CA GLN A 888 -24.79 -3.86 -0.10
C GLN A 888 -23.83 -4.47 0.95
N LEU A 889 -22.55 -4.08 0.95
CA LEU A 889 -21.60 -4.52 1.98
C LEU A 889 -22.08 -4.05 3.36
N PRO A 890 -21.98 -4.87 4.43
CA PRO A 890 -22.61 -4.60 5.71
C PRO A 890 -22.33 -3.21 6.30
N VAL A 891 -21.08 -2.72 6.24
CA VAL A 891 -20.70 -1.40 6.75
C VAL A 891 -21.25 -0.24 5.91
N ASN A 892 -21.51 -0.46 4.62
CA ASN A 892 -22.02 0.56 3.71
C ASN A 892 -23.55 0.57 3.64
N CYS A 893 -24.18 -0.55 3.99
CA CYS A 893 -25.62 -0.71 3.97
C CYS A 893 -26.29 0.35 4.84
N PRO A 894 -27.29 1.08 4.33
CA PRO A 894 -28.10 1.97 5.15
C PRO A 894 -29.06 1.14 6.01
N TYR A 895 -28.56 0.33 6.94
CA TYR A 895 -29.36 -0.67 7.65
C TYR A 895 -30.52 -0.08 8.48
N ARG A 896 -30.46 1.22 8.81
CA ARG A 896 -31.55 1.96 9.48
C ARG A 896 -32.63 2.49 8.53
N SER A 897 -32.39 2.43 7.23
CA SER A 897 -33.32 2.80 6.16
C SER A 897 -33.14 1.88 4.95
N ARG A 898 -34.07 0.95 4.70
CA ARG A 898 -33.91 0.01 3.58
C ARG A 898 -34.09 0.72 2.23
N ALA A 899 -33.21 0.41 1.28
CA ALA A 899 -33.35 0.88 -0.09
C ALA A 899 -34.56 0.20 -0.76
N HIS A 900 -35.40 1.01 -1.40
CA HIS A 900 -36.58 0.59 -2.15
C HIS A 900 -36.55 1.35 -3.48
N ASN A 901 -36.02 0.72 -4.53
CA ASN A 901 -35.74 1.38 -5.81
C ASN A 901 -35.85 0.41 -7.01
N THR A 902 -35.57 0.90 -8.20
CA THR A 902 -35.67 0.14 -9.47
C THR A 902 -34.33 -0.44 -9.95
N GLN A 903 -33.25 -0.34 -9.16
CA GLN A 903 -31.94 -0.90 -9.51
C GLN A 903 -31.92 -2.42 -9.26
N ARG A 904 -31.28 -3.19 -10.15
CA ARG A 904 -31.20 -4.67 -10.11
C ARG A 904 -29.83 -5.17 -10.58
N ASP A 905 -29.55 -6.41 -10.24
CA ASP A 905 -28.43 -7.23 -10.74
C ASP A 905 -27.04 -6.66 -10.36
N GLY A 906 -26.06 -6.77 -11.26
CA GLY A 906 -24.67 -6.39 -11.02
C GLY A 906 -23.84 -7.43 -10.28
N LEU A 907 -22.52 -7.30 -10.36
CA LEU A 907 -21.55 -8.20 -9.72
C LEU A 907 -21.79 -8.26 -8.20
N MET A 908 -21.78 -9.47 -7.62
CA MET A 908 -21.97 -9.72 -6.17
C MET A 908 -23.26 -9.15 -5.56
N ALA A 909 -24.39 -9.25 -6.27
CA ALA A 909 -25.70 -8.88 -5.73
C ALA A 909 -26.17 -9.88 -4.64
N TYR A 910 -26.24 -9.42 -3.38
CA TYR A 910 -26.79 -10.18 -2.25
C TYR A 910 -28.28 -9.90 -2.02
N ASN A 911 -28.72 -8.67 -2.28
CA ASN A 911 -30.12 -8.25 -2.22
C ASN A 911 -30.56 -7.67 -3.57
N ASN A 912 -31.40 -8.42 -4.31
CA ASN A 912 -31.94 -8.01 -5.60
C ASN A 912 -33.43 -7.60 -5.55
N GLN A 913 -33.96 -7.26 -4.37
CA GLN A 913 -35.34 -6.77 -4.18
C GLN A 913 -36.46 -7.72 -4.66
N GLY A 914 -36.16 -9.01 -4.82
CA GLY A 914 -37.14 -10.05 -5.16
C GLY A 914 -37.87 -9.80 -6.48
N ASN A 915 -39.20 -9.95 -6.46
CA ASN A 915 -40.08 -9.80 -7.63
C ASN A 915 -40.70 -8.40 -7.76
N ALA A 916 -40.22 -7.40 -7.02
CA ALA A 916 -40.75 -6.03 -7.11
C ALA A 916 -40.54 -5.46 -8.54
N PRO A 917 -41.51 -4.72 -9.12
CA PRO A 917 -41.36 -4.08 -10.43
C PRO A 917 -40.08 -3.24 -10.52
N ASN A 918 -39.29 -3.46 -11.58
CA ASN A 918 -38.00 -2.80 -11.80
C ASN A 918 -38.10 -1.51 -12.63
N TYR A 919 -39.29 -0.90 -12.72
CA TYR A 919 -39.54 0.34 -13.45
C TYR A 919 -40.50 1.27 -12.70
N PHE A 920 -40.44 2.57 -13.01
CA PHE A 920 -41.25 3.62 -12.39
C PHE A 920 -41.71 4.67 -13.43
N PRO A 921 -42.98 5.13 -13.41
CA PRO A 921 -44.06 4.68 -12.53
C PRO A 921 -44.58 3.27 -12.92
N ASN A 922 -45.33 2.62 -12.03
CA ASN A 922 -45.94 1.31 -12.28
C ASN A 922 -47.36 1.22 -11.69
N SER A 923 -48.15 0.26 -12.18
CA SER A 923 -49.54 0.01 -11.75
C SER A 923 -49.68 -1.24 -10.86
N PHE A 924 -48.58 -1.71 -10.27
CA PHE A 924 -48.49 -3.02 -9.60
C PHE A 924 -48.10 -2.89 -8.11
N ASN A 925 -48.46 -1.77 -7.48
CA ASN A 925 -48.12 -1.44 -6.08
C ASN A 925 -46.60 -1.51 -5.79
N GLY A 926 -45.77 -1.14 -6.76
CA GLY A 926 -44.34 -0.96 -6.55
C GLY A 926 -44.01 0.31 -5.76
N HIS A 927 -42.76 0.75 -5.85
CA HIS A 927 -42.26 1.90 -5.08
C HIS A 927 -42.95 3.23 -5.46
N VAL A 928 -43.13 4.11 -4.47
CA VAL A 928 -43.78 5.43 -4.60
C VAL A 928 -42.85 6.57 -4.13
N THR A 929 -43.12 7.79 -4.55
CA THR A 929 -42.34 8.98 -4.15
C THR A 929 -42.94 9.70 -2.94
N ARG A 930 -42.10 10.42 -2.19
CA ARG A 930 -42.47 11.27 -1.05
C ARG A 930 -42.41 12.75 -1.42
N LYS A 931 -43.44 13.54 -1.12
CA LYS A 931 -43.50 14.98 -1.45
C LYS A 931 -42.89 15.90 -0.38
N ASP A 932 -42.87 15.45 0.87
CA ASP A 932 -42.36 16.18 2.04
C ASP A 932 -40.82 16.33 2.03
N VAL A 933 -40.13 15.51 1.24
CA VAL A 933 -38.67 15.51 1.09
C VAL A 933 -38.19 16.35 -0.11
N LYS A 934 -39.05 17.18 -0.69
CA LYS A 934 -38.67 18.07 -1.80
C LYS A 934 -37.46 18.93 -1.44
N ASP A 935 -36.53 19.05 -2.38
CA ASP A 935 -35.35 19.93 -2.30
C ASP A 935 -35.73 21.41 -2.37
N SER A 936 -34.89 22.26 -1.78
CA SER A 936 -35.05 23.71 -1.87
C SER A 936 -34.77 24.24 -3.28
N VAL A 937 -35.62 25.15 -3.74
CA VAL A 937 -35.44 25.85 -5.02
C VAL A 937 -34.56 27.07 -4.79
N PHE A 938 -33.58 27.28 -5.67
CA PHE A 938 -32.79 28.50 -5.75
C PHE A 938 -32.71 28.98 -7.19
N SER A 939 -32.62 30.29 -7.39
CA SER A 939 -32.46 30.90 -8.72
C SER A 939 -30.99 31.12 -9.01
N LEU A 940 -30.61 30.97 -10.28
CA LEU A 940 -29.26 31.20 -10.78
C LEU A 940 -29.34 32.03 -12.06
N SER A 941 -28.40 32.95 -12.23
CA SER A 941 -28.26 33.78 -13.43
C SER A 941 -26.78 33.89 -13.78
N GLY A 942 -26.48 33.83 -15.08
CA GLY A 942 -25.11 33.91 -15.61
C GLY A 942 -24.93 32.99 -16.81
N ASP A 943 -23.93 33.29 -17.62
CA ASP A 943 -23.56 32.45 -18.75
C ASP A 943 -22.98 31.11 -18.27
N VAL A 944 -23.11 30.10 -19.12
CA VAL A 944 -22.45 28.81 -18.90
C VAL A 944 -21.06 28.88 -19.50
N ASP A 945 -20.03 28.84 -18.65
CA ASP A 945 -18.64 28.91 -19.08
C ASP A 945 -17.67 28.32 -18.04
N ARG A 946 -16.41 28.15 -18.44
CA ARG A 946 -15.29 27.74 -17.59
C ARG A 946 -14.67 28.98 -16.92
N PHE A 947 -15.33 29.47 -15.87
CA PHE A 947 -14.86 30.64 -15.14
C PHE A 947 -13.64 30.32 -14.28
N GLU A 948 -12.48 30.80 -14.72
CA GLU A 948 -11.26 30.79 -13.90
C GLU A 948 -11.33 31.87 -12.81
N THR A 949 -10.85 31.51 -11.61
CA THR A 949 -10.85 32.39 -10.44
C THR A 949 -9.58 33.22 -10.31
N GLY A 950 -8.55 32.96 -11.14
CA GLY A 950 -7.32 33.75 -11.22
C GLY A 950 -6.63 34.03 -9.88
N GLU A 951 -6.09 35.25 -9.75
CA GLU A 951 -5.41 35.77 -8.55
C GLU A 951 -6.37 36.25 -7.43
N ASP A 952 -7.67 35.99 -7.55
CA ASP A 952 -8.65 36.51 -6.61
C ASP A 952 -8.38 35.97 -5.19
N HIS A 953 -7.97 36.89 -4.33
CA HIS A 953 -7.84 36.75 -2.89
C HIS A 953 -7.00 35.56 -2.40
N ASN A 954 -5.83 35.36 -3.00
CA ASN A 954 -4.95 34.24 -2.65
C ASN A 954 -4.06 34.51 -1.41
N TYR A 955 -3.95 35.74 -0.92
CA TYR A 955 -2.92 36.11 0.05
C TYR A 955 -3.48 36.65 1.39
N GLU A 956 -4.73 37.06 1.42
CA GLU A 956 -5.35 37.79 2.54
C GLU A 956 -5.59 36.88 3.75
N GLN A 957 -6.23 35.73 3.57
CA GLN A 957 -6.43 34.78 4.67
C GLN A 957 -5.13 34.07 5.09
N PRO A 958 -4.20 33.70 4.19
CA PRO A 958 -2.84 33.31 4.56
C PRO A 958 -2.12 34.35 5.44
N ARG A 959 -2.24 35.64 5.10
CA ARG A 959 -1.67 36.74 5.90
C ARG A 959 -2.35 36.82 7.27
N GLN A 960 -3.67 36.71 7.33
CA GLN A 960 -4.40 36.67 8.61
C GLN A 960 -4.00 35.47 9.46
N PHE A 961 -3.76 34.30 8.86
CA PHE A 961 -3.25 33.13 9.57
C PHE A 961 -1.86 33.41 10.17
N TRP A 962 -0.95 33.99 9.40
CA TRP A 962 0.37 34.41 9.89
C TRP A 962 0.30 35.44 11.03
N GLU A 963 -0.45 36.52 10.83
CA GLU A 963 -0.45 37.68 11.72
C GLU A 963 -1.29 37.46 12.99
N LYS A 964 -2.45 36.80 12.86
CA LYS A 964 -3.49 36.76 13.91
C LYS A 964 -3.66 35.40 14.58
N VAL A 965 -3.18 34.31 13.96
CA VAL A 965 -3.41 32.94 14.47
C VAL A 965 -2.14 32.30 15.01
N LEU A 966 -1.00 32.46 14.32
CA LEU A 966 0.26 31.89 14.76
C LEU A 966 0.92 32.76 15.83
N ASP A 967 1.36 32.14 16.92
CA ASP A 967 2.33 32.74 17.84
C ASP A 967 3.75 32.71 17.25
N GLU A 968 4.69 33.37 17.92
CA GLU A 968 6.07 33.51 17.43
C GLU A 968 6.79 32.16 17.28
N GLY A 969 6.62 31.25 18.25
CA GLY A 969 7.24 29.92 18.18
C GLY A 969 6.66 29.07 17.04
N ALA A 970 5.35 29.19 16.77
CA ALA A 970 4.69 28.52 15.65
C ALA A 970 5.16 29.08 14.30
N ARG A 971 5.41 30.40 14.20
CA ARG A 971 6.02 31.03 13.01
C ARG A 971 7.43 30.50 12.76
N GLU A 972 8.26 30.43 13.80
CA GLU A 972 9.62 29.88 13.70
C GLU A 972 9.61 28.43 13.20
N ARG A 973 8.80 27.57 13.83
CA ARG A 973 8.66 26.16 13.42
C ARG A 973 8.16 26.02 11.99
N MET A 974 7.15 26.81 11.58
CA MET A 974 6.65 26.81 10.22
C MET A 974 7.74 27.19 9.20
N CYS A 975 8.49 28.27 9.47
CA CYS A 975 9.60 28.68 8.62
C CYS A 975 10.65 27.58 8.48
N LYS A 976 11.00 26.91 9.59
CA LYS A 976 11.93 25.76 9.59
C LYS A 976 11.38 24.60 8.76
N ASN A 977 10.12 24.23 8.96
CA ASN A 977 9.47 23.15 8.21
C ASN A 977 9.50 23.42 6.69
N PHE A 978 9.20 24.67 6.27
CA PHE A 978 9.29 25.05 4.86
C PHE A 978 10.72 25.00 4.35
N ALA A 979 11.69 25.56 5.08
CA ALA A 979 13.09 25.56 4.66
C ALA A 979 13.64 24.13 4.51
N ASP A 980 13.32 23.23 5.46
CA ASP A 980 13.77 21.83 5.44
C ASP A 980 13.25 21.07 4.21
N SER A 981 12.06 21.40 3.70
CA SER A 981 11.54 20.83 2.45
C SER A 981 12.03 21.57 1.20
N LEU A 982 11.95 22.90 1.16
CA LEU A 982 12.28 23.74 0.00
C LEU A 982 13.75 23.71 -0.38
N LYS A 983 14.68 23.49 0.57
CA LYS A 983 16.12 23.37 0.26
C LYS A 983 16.42 22.26 -0.75
N ASN A 984 15.49 21.33 -0.93
CA ASN A 984 15.59 20.23 -1.88
C ASN A 984 14.96 20.53 -3.25
N CYS A 985 14.51 21.77 -3.49
CA CYS A 985 13.93 22.19 -4.76
C CYS A 985 14.94 22.91 -5.66
N HIS A 986 14.59 23.05 -6.93
CA HIS A 986 15.30 23.94 -7.86
C HIS A 986 15.28 25.39 -7.40
N GLN A 987 16.35 26.13 -7.74
CA GLN A 987 16.48 27.53 -7.38
C GLN A 987 15.31 28.39 -7.88
N PHE A 988 14.81 28.18 -9.10
CA PHE A 988 13.67 28.96 -9.62
C PHE A 988 12.37 28.68 -8.85
N ILE A 989 12.16 27.44 -8.38
CA ILE A 989 11.02 27.08 -7.53
C ILE A 989 11.17 27.73 -6.15
N ILE A 990 12.37 27.64 -5.55
CA ILE A 990 12.67 28.29 -4.29
C ILE A 990 12.39 29.79 -4.39
N ASP A 991 12.90 30.46 -5.42
CA ASP A 991 12.74 31.90 -5.61
C ASP A 991 11.27 32.28 -5.80
N GLY A 992 10.53 31.53 -6.63
CA GLY A 992 9.11 31.78 -6.87
C GLY A 992 8.24 31.55 -5.62
N ILE A 993 8.47 30.49 -4.85
CA ILE A 993 7.75 30.24 -3.60
C ILE A 993 8.07 31.31 -2.55
N LEU A 994 9.33 31.75 -2.45
CA LEU A 994 9.72 32.84 -1.55
C LEU A 994 9.07 34.18 -1.94
N GLU A 995 8.79 34.40 -3.23
CA GLU A 995 8.01 35.56 -3.70
C GLU A 995 6.58 35.49 -3.17
N HIS A 996 5.91 34.34 -3.30
CA HIS A 996 4.57 34.12 -2.72
C HIS A 996 4.55 34.34 -1.22
N PHE A 997 5.54 33.82 -0.48
CA PHE A 997 5.65 34.05 0.96
C PHE A 997 5.87 35.53 1.31
N THR A 998 6.58 36.28 0.47
CA THR A 998 6.76 37.73 0.64
C THR A 998 5.47 38.50 0.40
N LYS A 999 4.65 38.09 -0.59
CA LYS A 999 3.30 38.66 -0.86
C LYS A 999 2.34 38.41 0.30
N ILE A 1000 2.46 37.26 0.97
CA ILE A 1000 1.74 36.98 2.22
C ILE A 1000 2.22 37.93 3.32
N HIS A 1001 3.51 37.89 3.66
CA HIS A 1001 4.11 38.79 4.65
C HIS A 1001 5.64 38.90 4.46
N PRO A 1002 6.23 40.11 4.41
CA PRO A 1002 7.67 40.29 4.14
C PRO A 1002 8.60 39.54 5.10
N ASP A 1003 8.26 39.50 6.39
CA ASP A 1003 9.03 38.77 7.40
C ASP A 1003 9.01 37.25 7.17
N PHE A 1004 7.91 36.70 6.66
CA PHE A 1004 7.79 35.27 6.40
C PHE A 1004 8.75 34.83 5.29
N GLY A 1005 8.69 35.50 4.13
CA GLY A 1005 9.62 35.25 3.03
C GLY A 1005 11.09 35.47 3.40
N LYS A 1006 11.38 36.51 4.21
CA LYS A 1006 12.73 36.78 4.71
C LYS A 1006 13.26 35.66 5.60
N ARG A 1007 12.47 35.17 6.57
CA ARG A 1007 12.89 34.13 7.52
C ARG A 1007 13.20 32.81 6.82
N VAL A 1008 12.30 32.34 5.95
CA VAL A 1008 12.52 31.09 5.18
C VAL A 1008 13.78 31.21 4.33
N ARG A 1009 13.98 32.35 3.64
CA ARG A 1009 15.19 32.61 2.85
C ARG A 1009 16.47 32.56 3.69
N THR A 1010 16.46 33.13 4.88
CA THR A 1010 17.63 33.11 5.79
C THR A 1010 17.98 31.68 6.21
N ILE A 1011 16.98 30.90 6.65
CA ILE A 1011 17.19 29.52 7.09
C ILE A 1011 17.75 28.66 5.94
N ILE A 1012 17.19 28.76 4.73
CA ILE A 1012 17.71 28.04 3.56
C ILE A 1012 19.18 28.42 3.31
N ARG A 1013 19.53 29.71 3.32
CA ARG A 1013 20.91 30.17 3.09
C ARG A 1013 21.89 29.65 4.14
N GLU A 1014 21.49 29.62 5.41
CA GLU A 1014 22.30 29.08 6.51
C GLU A 1014 22.53 27.57 6.34
N GLN A 1015 21.49 26.83 5.99
CA GLN A 1015 21.56 25.39 5.73
C GLN A 1015 22.44 25.05 4.53
N THR A 1016 22.35 25.81 3.43
CA THR A 1016 23.20 25.60 2.25
C THR A 1016 24.68 25.92 2.54
N ARG A 1017 24.97 26.96 3.36
CA ARG A 1017 26.34 27.31 3.76
C ARG A 1017 26.99 26.29 4.68
N ALA A 1018 26.21 25.61 5.54
CA ALA A 1018 26.73 24.58 6.45
C ALA A 1018 27.05 23.24 5.74
N HIS A 1019 26.69 23.10 4.45
CA HIS A 1019 26.98 21.92 3.62
C HIS A 1019 28.08 22.15 2.58
N LEU A 1020 28.60 23.38 2.47
CA LEU A 1020 29.80 23.75 1.71
C LEU A 1020 30.98 23.87 2.68
#